data_AF-N9JT56-F1
#
_entry.id   AF-N9JT56-F1
#
_cell.length_a   1.000
_cell.length_b   1.000
_cell.length_c   1.000
_cell.angle_alpha   90.00
_cell.angle_beta   90.00
_cell.angle_gamma   90.00
#
_symmetry.space_group_name_H-M   'P 1'
#
loop_
_entity.id
_entity.type
_entity.pdbx_description
1 polymer ?
#
loop_
_entity_poly.entity_id
_entity_poly.type
_entity_poly.pdbx_seq_one_letter_code
_entity_poly.pdbx_strand_id
1 'polypeptide(L)'
;MAKLVKRETSHYKGKVYDLTVSNTHSYNVNGIPVHNCGGSLVAYLLGITDVDPIRFGLIFERFINPERLDLPDADLDFASSGRYKVIDYLVEKYGKDYVAGISNYSTLASASALRDTGRISGLNNTQLSATKLVLKEHGTSLDLNTSADAVPELDKFRNEHPVIWKHATKLAGTMKSFGQHAAGIVVAGEPIVNRAVLETRGKSPVVNWDKRVVEDWGLIKMDLLGLATLDVLNIACEYIKDRHGKEIDLLSIPLDDPKTLDAFAKGETTGVFQFESKGMKNLLREIAKSGSMTFEDISAATALYRPGPMDSGLLDDYVAVRQGLKNVEYDHPNMIDALKDTLGVIIYQEQVMKVSVDFAGFTNAEADSLRKAMGKKDKDKMAEMRQKFVDGAVAKSGVEPDFAGEIFDKIEAFAGYGFNKSHSVEYSIISVWCAYIRVHYPAEYFAASLSVVDTEDKLTGLVKDARECGIEILPPDINYSADRYEIKSNTEILAPFNAVKGISETIAKAIVKLREKNRAWKVVRYKKSRKTGETTPVYGPDGSVPPKKRFDSFDEFEKAASQPNSKVNKTIVENLRAIGAFASIEPSEPSAKDLSRRKDQMRLLPGLIIDSVKADRYTDTSEPFLRASLVEHMRDCKQCNGCDLAGQVHPDIRLGKKMRFMVVADCPTWEEEKKGKLLEGETAQYVKAAIKDNELAVADGYYTTLVKAKKQDKFLTTGQINGCSPHLAKEIELLKPPVIVALGSQSIRYLLPDVKVSPSDLVGMTFYNPKLDATIVCGLNPQQCHFDPTKLEGLVKAFKEVADIIS
;
A
#
# COMPACT_ATOMS: atom_id res chain seq x y z
N MET A 1 4.96 -43.19 16.16
CA MET A 1 4.57 -43.87 14.90
C MET A 1 3.23 -43.29 14.47
N ALA A 2 3.20 -42.47 13.42
CA ALA A 2 1.95 -42.12 12.75
C ALA A 2 1.51 -43.34 11.93
N LYS A 3 0.25 -43.79 12.09
CA LYS A 3 -0.29 -44.84 11.23
C LYS A 3 -1.76 -44.62 10.91
N LEU A 4 -2.04 -44.85 9.64
CA LEU A 4 -3.27 -44.63 8.90
C LEU A 4 -4.15 -45.91 8.81
N VAL A 5 -5.45 -45.71 9.06
CA VAL A 5 -6.69 -46.23 8.42
C VAL A 5 -7.20 -47.68 8.53
N LYS A 6 -8.56 -47.81 8.51
CA LYS A 6 -9.33 -48.35 7.34
C LYS A 6 -10.79 -47.86 7.34
N ARG A 7 -11.41 -47.62 6.17
CA ARG A 7 -12.89 -47.65 6.00
C ARG A 7 -13.24 -48.36 4.68
N GLU A 8 -14.30 -49.15 4.67
CA GLU A 8 -14.85 -49.79 3.47
C GLU A 8 -16.25 -49.23 3.18
N THR A 9 -16.45 -48.69 1.97
CA THR A 9 -17.78 -48.54 1.36
C THR A 9 -17.71 -48.82 -0.14
N SER A 10 -18.74 -49.47 -0.65
CA SER A 10 -18.78 -50.28 -1.88
C SER A 10 -18.97 -49.51 -3.20
N HIS A 11 -18.78 -48.18 -3.24
CA HIS A 11 -19.17 -47.35 -4.40
C HIS A 11 -18.04 -46.56 -5.08
N TYR A 12 -16.81 -46.57 -4.54
CA TYR A 12 -15.64 -46.00 -5.20
C TYR A 12 -14.56 -47.07 -5.42
N LYS A 13 -14.30 -47.44 -6.68
CA LYS A 13 -13.23 -48.40 -7.07
C LYS A 13 -11.86 -47.70 -7.13
N GLY A 14 -11.46 -47.05 -6.04
CA GLY A 14 -10.15 -46.45 -5.84
C GLY A 14 -9.89 -46.24 -4.35
N LYS A 15 -8.75 -46.74 -3.85
CA LYS A 15 -8.35 -46.61 -2.44
C LYS A 15 -7.93 -45.16 -2.17
N VAL A 16 -8.76 -44.35 -1.52
CA VAL A 16 -8.32 -43.06 -0.97
C VAL A 16 -7.93 -43.29 0.47
N TYR A 17 -6.62 -43.37 0.74
CA TYR A 17 -5.99 -43.22 2.05
C TYR A 17 -4.50 -42.92 1.86
N ASP A 18 -4.02 -41.69 2.13
CA ASP A 18 -2.70 -41.52 2.77
C ASP A 18 -2.32 -40.11 3.28
N LEU A 19 -1.66 -40.12 4.44
CA LEU A 19 -0.81 -39.10 5.06
C LEU A 19 0.31 -39.83 5.83
N THR A 20 1.20 -40.52 5.12
CA THR A 20 2.25 -41.34 5.76
C THR A 20 3.57 -40.59 5.90
N VAL A 21 4.02 -40.45 7.14
CA VAL A 21 5.36 -39.98 7.51
C VAL A 21 6.25 -41.18 7.86
N SER A 22 7.23 -41.46 7.01
CA SER A 22 8.54 -41.99 7.39
C SER A 22 9.55 -41.77 6.27
N ASN A 23 10.61 -41.01 6.59
CA ASN A 23 11.76 -40.57 5.78
C ASN A 23 11.59 -39.24 5.03
N THR A 24 11.70 -38.16 5.81
CA THR A 24 11.87 -36.74 5.44
C THR A 24 10.78 -36.14 4.56
N HIS A 25 9.65 -35.77 5.16
CA HIS A 25 8.62 -34.96 4.50
C HIS A 25 8.09 -33.93 5.49
N SER A 26 8.92 -32.95 5.80
CA SER A 26 8.44 -31.66 6.27
C SER A 26 7.97 -30.92 5.01
N TYR A 27 6.80 -30.26 5.03
CA TYR A 27 6.43 -29.28 4.00
C TYR A 27 7.25 -27.99 4.13
N ASN A 28 8.53 -28.13 4.49
CA ASN A 28 9.46 -27.06 4.76
C ASN A 28 10.31 -26.86 3.51
N VAL A 29 9.90 -25.93 2.65
CA VAL A 29 10.85 -25.27 1.75
C VAL A 29 11.21 -23.96 2.44
N ASN A 30 12.23 -23.95 3.30
CA ASN A 30 12.79 -22.75 3.94
C ASN A 30 11.92 -22.02 5.00
N GLY A 31 11.30 -22.70 5.98
CA GLY A 31 10.68 -22.02 7.12
C GLY A 31 9.46 -21.16 6.76
N ILE A 32 8.55 -21.73 5.97
CA ILE A 32 7.40 -21.01 5.38
C ILE A 32 6.09 -21.40 6.11
N PRO A 33 5.31 -20.44 6.61
CA PRO A 33 4.07 -20.72 7.31
C PRO A 33 2.89 -21.02 6.41
N VAL A 34 2.15 -22.09 6.75
CA VAL A 34 0.82 -22.38 6.20
C VAL A 34 -0.25 -21.68 7.01
N HIS A 35 -1.20 -21.09 6.30
CA HIS A 35 -2.30 -20.34 6.87
C HIS A 35 -3.63 -21.08 6.63
N ASN A 36 -4.63 -20.83 7.47
CA ASN A 36 -5.94 -21.52 7.47
C ASN A 36 -5.95 -22.95 8.08
N CYS A 37 -4.81 -23.48 8.54
CA CYS A 37 -4.73 -24.74 9.29
C CYS A 37 -4.40 -24.55 10.78
N GLY A 38 -4.24 -23.32 11.26
CA GLY A 38 -3.76 -23.00 12.61
C GLY A 38 -4.58 -23.58 13.76
N GLY A 39 -5.84 -24.00 13.53
CA GLY A 39 -6.62 -24.74 14.52
C GLY A 39 -6.19 -26.19 14.75
N SER A 40 -5.29 -26.74 13.94
CA SER A 40 -4.92 -28.15 13.95
C SER A 40 -3.56 -28.40 14.60
N LEU A 41 -3.57 -29.06 15.76
CA LEU A 41 -2.35 -29.50 16.44
C LEU A 41 -1.58 -30.52 15.59
N VAL A 42 -2.29 -31.35 14.82
CA VAL A 42 -1.66 -32.28 13.89
C VAL A 42 -0.93 -31.52 12.79
N ALA A 43 -1.54 -30.47 12.24
CA ALA A 43 -0.88 -29.63 11.24
C ALA A 43 0.37 -28.95 11.82
N TYR A 44 0.29 -28.47 13.07
CA TYR A 44 1.42 -27.84 13.76
C TYR A 44 2.59 -28.83 13.97
N LEU A 45 2.31 -30.01 14.51
CA LEU A 45 3.32 -31.05 14.76
C LEU A 45 3.97 -31.60 13.49
N LEU A 46 3.26 -31.53 12.35
CA LEU A 46 3.78 -31.94 11.05
C LEU A 46 4.54 -30.84 10.31
N GLY A 47 4.59 -29.62 10.87
CA GLY A 47 5.17 -28.45 10.19
C GLY A 47 4.39 -28.09 8.93
N ILE A 48 3.07 -28.29 8.95
CA ILE A 48 2.17 -27.69 7.97
C ILE A 48 2.00 -26.24 8.41
N THR A 49 1.36 -25.97 9.56
CA THR A 49 1.27 -24.60 10.12
C THR A 49 2.35 -24.37 11.18
N ASP A 50 2.81 -23.13 11.31
CA ASP A 50 3.82 -22.74 12.32
C ASP A 50 3.18 -22.15 13.58
N VAL A 51 1.85 -22.13 13.66
CA VAL A 51 1.11 -21.58 14.81
C VAL A 51 0.73 -22.68 15.78
N ASP A 52 1.10 -22.51 17.05
CA ASP A 52 0.69 -23.41 18.13
C ASP A 52 -0.80 -23.17 18.50
N PRO A 53 -1.72 -24.09 18.15
CA PRO A 53 -3.14 -23.93 18.46
C PRO A 53 -3.43 -23.90 19.96
N ILE A 54 -2.62 -24.57 20.78
CA ILE A 54 -2.86 -24.67 22.22
C ILE A 54 -2.58 -23.32 22.87
N ARG A 55 -1.44 -22.70 22.52
CA ARG A 55 -1.05 -21.38 23.03
C ARG A 55 -2.14 -20.33 22.83
N PHE A 56 -2.78 -20.31 21.65
CA PHE A 56 -3.75 -19.29 21.27
C PHE A 56 -5.22 -19.70 21.44
N GLY A 57 -5.47 -20.91 21.96
CA GLY A 57 -6.82 -21.45 22.12
C GLY A 57 -7.58 -21.59 20.80
N LEU A 58 -6.89 -22.01 19.74
CA LEU A 58 -7.48 -22.22 18.41
C LEU A 58 -8.23 -23.56 18.37
N ILE A 59 -9.37 -23.59 17.69
CA ILE A 59 -10.31 -24.72 17.72
C ILE A 59 -10.17 -25.57 16.45
N PHE A 60 -9.90 -26.87 16.61
CA PHE A 60 -9.75 -27.81 15.50
C PHE A 60 -11.02 -27.97 14.67
N GLU A 61 -12.18 -28.04 15.32
CA GLU A 61 -13.48 -28.27 14.68
C GLU A 61 -13.91 -27.12 13.76
N ARG A 62 -13.30 -25.94 13.94
CA ARG A 62 -13.45 -24.82 13.01
C ARG A 62 -12.77 -25.11 11.67
N PHE A 63 -11.64 -25.83 11.70
CA PHE A 63 -10.92 -26.28 10.49
C PHE A 63 -11.61 -27.52 9.90
N ILE A 64 -11.68 -28.62 10.65
CA ILE A 64 -12.35 -29.85 10.23
C ILE A 64 -13.48 -30.18 11.21
N ASN A 65 -14.72 -30.02 10.75
CA ASN A 65 -15.87 -30.44 11.53
C ASN A 65 -16.10 -31.95 11.33
N PRO A 66 -15.98 -32.78 12.39
CA PRO A 66 -16.08 -34.24 12.29
C PRO A 66 -17.47 -34.74 11.88
N GLU A 67 -18.51 -33.92 12.05
CA GLU A 67 -19.89 -34.26 11.67
C GLU A 67 -20.18 -33.92 10.19
N ARG A 68 -19.20 -33.41 9.45
CA ARG A 68 -19.33 -32.96 8.06
C ARG A 68 -18.40 -33.72 7.12
N LEU A 69 -18.88 -33.96 5.90
CA LEU A 69 -18.13 -34.61 4.81
C LEU A 69 -17.54 -33.61 3.82
N ASP A 70 -17.26 -32.37 4.25
CA ASP A 70 -16.60 -31.39 3.39
C ASP A 70 -15.10 -31.67 3.35
N LEU A 71 -14.47 -31.47 2.19
CA LEU A 71 -13.01 -31.51 2.09
C LEU A 71 -12.41 -30.30 2.85
N PRO A 72 -11.31 -30.49 3.61
CA PRO A 72 -10.60 -29.36 4.20
C PRO A 72 -9.94 -28.53 3.10
N ASP A 73 -10.10 -27.21 3.18
CA ASP A 73 -9.41 -26.26 2.31
C ASP A 73 -8.18 -25.71 3.07
N ALA A 74 -7.01 -25.75 2.44
CA ALA A 74 -5.75 -25.30 3.04
C ALA A 74 -5.09 -24.27 2.12
N ASP A 75 -4.98 -23.04 2.62
CA ASP A 75 -4.41 -21.90 1.91
C ASP A 75 -2.93 -21.77 2.27
N LEU A 76 -2.05 -22.10 1.32
CA LEU A 76 -0.62 -22.14 1.58
C LEU A 76 0.02 -20.85 1.07
N ASP A 77 0.53 -20.01 1.97
CA ASP A 77 1.27 -18.79 1.62
C ASP A 77 2.74 -19.11 1.35
N PHE A 78 3.28 -18.63 0.22
CA PHE A 78 4.69 -18.78 -0.14
C PHE A 78 5.29 -17.43 -0.49
N ALA A 79 6.61 -17.30 -0.34
CA ALA A 79 7.36 -16.23 -0.99
C ALA A 79 7.00 -16.18 -2.49
N SER A 80 6.61 -15.01 -2.99
CA SER A 80 6.12 -14.83 -4.36
C SER A 80 7.16 -15.26 -5.38
N SER A 81 8.44 -15.01 -5.07
CA SER A 81 9.59 -15.43 -5.88
C SER A 81 9.84 -16.95 -5.87
N GLY A 82 9.35 -17.67 -4.86
CA GLY A 82 9.55 -19.11 -4.70
C GLY A 82 8.37 -19.97 -5.17
N ARG A 83 7.19 -19.37 -5.31
CA ARG A 83 5.93 -20.08 -5.56
C ARG A 83 5.94 -20.98 -6.80
N TYR A 84 6.53 -20.57 -7.91
CA TYR A 84 6.58 -21.40 -9.13
C TYR A 84 7.33 -22.71 -8.90
N LYS A 85 8.34 -22.73 -8.02
CA LYS A 85 9.10 -23.94 -7.68
C LYS A 85 8.22 -24.98 -6.99
N VAL A 86 7.25 -24.54 -6.20
CA VAL A 86 6.26 -25.42 -5.56
C VAL A 86 5.36 -26.06 -6.61
N ILE A 87 4.90 -25.27 -7.59
CA ILE A 87 4.11 -25.78 -8.72
C ILE A 87 4.92 -26.79 -9.53
N ASP A 88 6.17 -26.48 -9.86
CA ASP A 88 7.07 -27.37 -10.59
C ASP A 88 7.27 -28.70 -9.84
N TYR A 89 7.46 -28.64 -8.51
CA TYR A 89 7.54 -29.84 -7.66
C TYR A 89 6.25 -30.67 -7.69
N LEU A 90 5.07 -30.05 -7.61
CA LEU A 90 3.79 -30.77 -7.73
C LEU A 90 3.68 -31.47 -9.08
N VAL A 91 4.07 -30.79 -10.16
CA VAL A 91 4.07 -31.35 -11.52
C VAL A 91 5.06 -32.52 -11.65
N GLU A 92 6.25 -32.41 -11.06
CA GLU A 92 7.24 -33.49 -11.05
C GLU A 92 6.75 -34.70 -10.24
N LYS A 93 6.13 -34.46 -9.09
CA LYS A 93 5.67 -35.50 -8.16
C LYS A 93 4.44 -36.26 -8.65
N TYR A 94 3.42 -35.53 -9.10
CA TYR A 94 2.12 -36.12 -9.47
C TYR A 94 1.96 -36.34 -10.98
N GLY A 95 2.79 -35.70 -11.80
CA GLY A 95 2.72 -35.76 -13.26
C GLY A 95 1.91 -34.61 -13.87
N LYS A 96 2.29 -34.23 -15.10
CA LYS A 96 1.70 -33.10 -15.84
C LYS A 96 0.20 -33.23 -16.11
N ASP A 97 -0.30 -34.46 -16.24
CA ASP A 97 -1.71 -34.73 -16.54
C ASP A 97 -2.62 -34.65 -15.29
N TYR A 98 -2.02 -34.54 -14.11
CA TYR A 98 -2.70 -34.58 -12.80
C TYR A 98 -2.69 -33.22 -12.08
N VAL A 99 -1.95 -32.24 -12.62
CA VAL A 99 -1.80 -30.91 -12.03
C VAL A 99 -2.17 -29.85 -13.06
N ALA A 100 -3.09 -28.95 -12.70
CA ALA A 100 -3.48 -27.84 -13.57
C ALA A 100 -3.83 -26.59 -12.75
N GLY A 101 -3.67 -25.42 -13.35
CA GLY A 101 -4.21 -24.18 -12.79
C GLY A 101 -5.75 -24.15 -12.86
N ILE A 102 -6.35 -23.19 -12.17
CA ILE A 102 -7.80 -22.95 -12.19
C ILE A 102 -8.10 -21.70 -13.02
N SER A 103 -9.25 -21.63 -13.70
CA SER A 103 -9.67 -20.40 -14.38
C SER A 103 -10.30 -19.41 -13.40
N ASN A 104 -10.09 -18.13 -13.66
CA ASN A 104 -10.78 -17.05 -12.98
C ASN A 104 -11.54 -16.20 -14.00
N TYR A 105 -12.84 -16.04 -13.79
CA TYR A 105 -13.71 -15.26 -14.66
C TYR A 105 -14.04 -13.94 -13.98
N SER A 106 -13.71 -12.83 -14.64
CA SER A 106 -14.06 -11.49 -14.16
C SER A 106 -15.34 -11.02 -14.83
N THR A 107 -16.21 -10.37 -14.06
CA THR A 107 -17.46 -9.80 -14.55
C THR A 107 -17.39 -8.27 -14.59
N LEU A 108 -18.23 -7.65 -15.41
CA LEU A 108 -18.41 -6.21 -15.46
C LEU A 108 -19.15 -5.73 -14.20
N ALA A 109 -18.43 -5.17 -13.24
CA ALA A 109 -19.04 -4.43 -12.14
C ALA A 109 -19.83 -3.22 -12.66
N SER A 110 -20.93 -2.83 -11.99
CA SER A 110 -21.84 -1.75 -12.38
C SER A 110 -21.12 -0.47 -12.81
N ALA A 111 -20.16 0.00 -12.01
CA ALA A 111 -19.36 1.20 -12.32
C ALA A 111 -18.52 1.06 -13.60
N SER A 112 -17.97 -0.13 -13.84
CA SER A 112 -17.18 -0.44 -15.04
C SER A 112 -18.07 -0.58 -16.26
N ALA A 113 -19.24 -1.20 -16.13
CA ALA A 113 -20.23 -1.30 -17.21
C ALA A 113 -20.66 0.09 -17.69
N LEU A 114 -20.96 1.00 -16.75
CA LEU A 114 -21.33 2.38 -17.08
C LEU A 114 -20.18 3.14 -17.76
N ARG A 115 -18.95 2.97 -17.25
CA ARG A 115 -17.75 3.61 -17.80
C ARG A 115 -17.39 3.11 -19.19
N ASP A 116 -17.38 1.80 -19.39
CA ASP A 116 -16.99 1.18 -20.66
C ASP A 116 -18.03 1.51 -21.75
N THR A 117 -19.33 1.45 -21.41
CA THR A 117 -20.41 1.85 -22.34
C THR A 117 -20.32 3.33 -22.71
N GLY A 118 -20.06 4.21 -21.72
CA GLY A 118 -19.92 5.64 -21.98
C GLY A 118 -18.69 5.97 -22.84
N ARG A 119 -17.56 5.28 -22.63
CA ARG A 119 -16.36 5.43 -23.48
C ARG A 119 -16.63 5.03 -24.93
N ILE A 120 -17.29 3.89 -25.15
CA ILE A 120 -17.66 3.42 -26.50
C ILE A 120 -18.59 4.42 -27.19
N SER A 121 -19.44 5.08 -26.40
CA SER A 121 -20.37 6.12 -26.88
C SER A 121 -19.71 7.50 -27.08
N GLY A 122 -18.39 7.61 -26.89
CA GLY A 122 -17.62 8.84 -27.13
C GLY A 122 -17.56 9.83 -25.96
N LEU A 123 -17.99 9.46 -24.75
CA LEU A 123 -17.89 10.33 -23.58
C LEU A 123 -16.44 10.48 -23.11
N ASN A 124 -16.05 11.70 -22.76
CA ASN A 124 -14.72 11.99 -22.23
C ASN A 124 -14.62 11.69 -20.72
N ASN A 125 -13.40 11.72 -20.17
CA ASN A 125 -13.16 11.39 -18.75
C ASN A 125 -13.88 12.31 -17.76
N THR A 126 -14.17 13.56 -18.14
CA THR A 126 -14.90 14.52 -17.29
C THR A 126 -16.37 14.14 -17.19
N GLN A 127 -17.01 13.79 -18.30
CA GLN A 127 -18.39 13.31 -18.34
C GLN A 127 -18.54 11.95 -17.62
N LEU A 128 -17.51 11.10 -17.70
CA LEU A 128 -17.49 9.81 -17.01
C LEU A 128 -17.16 9.91 -15.50
N SER A 129 -16.93 11.10 -14.97
CA SER A 129 -16.61 11.28 -13.55
C SER A 129 -17.71 10.75 -12.63
N ALA A 130 -18.99 10.87 -13.02
CA ALA A 130 -20.15 10.34 -12.31
C ALA A 130 -20.05 8.82 -12.07
N THR A 131 -19.41 8.06 -12.96
CA THR A 131 -19.21 6.60 -12.80
C THR A 131 -18.43 6.22 -11.54
N LYS A 132 -17.67 7.15 -10.95
CA LYS A 132 -16.94 6.95 -9.70
C LYS A 132 -17.82 7.01 -8.47
N LEU A 133 -19.02 7.58 -8.60
CA LEU A 133 -19.99 7.76 -7.52
C LEU A 133 -20.94 6.57 -7.36
N VAL A 134 -20.82 5.55 -8.23
CA VAL A 134 -21.58 4.30 -8.09
C VAL A 134 -21.27 3.71 -6.73
N LEU A 135 -22.32 3.51 -5.94
CA LEU A 135 -22.22 3.04 -4.57
C LEU A 135 -21.58 1.66 -4.52
N LYS A 136 -20.88 1.40 -3.43
CA LYS A 136 -20.25 0.12 -3.16
C LYS A 136 -20.62 -0.36 -1.78
N GLU A 137 -20.86 -1.65 -1.68
CA GLU A 137 -21.05 -2.36 -0.43
C GLU A 137 -19.97 -3.45 -0.33
N HIS A 138 -19.21 -3.44 0.76
CA HIS A 138 -18.06 -4.33 0.98
C HIS A 138 -17.10 -4.41 -0.24
N GLY A 139 -16.86 -3.27 -0.90
CA GLY A 139 -15.97 -3.17 -2.06
C GLY A 139 -16.57 -3.58 -3.41
N THR A 140 -17.80 -4.11 -3.42
CA THR A 140 -18.52 -4.50 -4.65
C THR A 140 -19.50 -3.40 -5.04
N SER A 141 -19.58 -3.06 -6.33
CA SER A 141 -20.56 -2.07 -6.79
C SER A 141 -21.99 -2.58 -6.60
N LEU A 142 -22.85 -1.73 -6.04
CA LEU A 142 -24.29 -1.96 -6.01
C LEU A 142 -24.88 -1.90 -7.43
N ASP A 143 -26.14 -2.30 -7.57
CA ASP A 143 -26.88 -2.12 -8.80
C ASP A 143 -26.89 -0.63 -9.23
N LEU A 144 -26.89 -0.40 -10.54
CA LEU A 144 -26.87 0.96 -11.10
C LEU A 144 -28.10 1.76 -10.67
N ASN A 145 -29.30 1.17 -10.67
CA ASN A 145 -30.51 1.91 -10.37
C ASN A 145 -30.58 2.27 -8.89
N THR A 146 -30.25 1.33 -8.00
CA THR A 146 -30.13 1.60 -6.56
C THR A 146 -29.11 2.71 -6.28
N SER A 147 -27.98 2.70 -6.99
CA SER A 147 -26.97 3.75 -6.86
C SER A 147 -27.46 5.11 -7.36
N ALA A 148 -28.21 5.15 -8.47
CA ALA A 148 -28.77 6.38 -9.01
C ALA A 148 -29.83 6.99 -8.10
N ASP A 149 -30.70 6.16 -7.51
CA ASP A 149 -31.77 6.64 -6.64
C ASP A 149 -31.21 7.26 -5.34
N ALA A 150 -30.01 6.84 -4.91
CA ALA A 150 -29.34 7.36 -3.73
C ALA A 150 -28.36 8.52 -4.02
N VAL A 151 -27.87 8.67 -5.26
CA VAL A 151 -26.83 9.65 -5.62
C VAL A 151 -27.34 10.58 -6.72
N PRO A 152 -27.61 11.87 -6.41
CA PRO A 152 -28.20 12.82 -7.37
C PRO A 152 -27.41 12.99 -8.68
N GLU A 153 -26.08 12.94 -8.64
CA GLU A 153 -25.22 13.06 -9.82
C GLU A 153 -25.35 11.85 -10.76
N LEU A 154 -25.60 10.65 -10.21
CA LEU A 154 -25.85 9.46 -11.01
C LEU A 154 -27.26 9.48 -11.61
N ASP A 155 -28.26 9.96 -10.88
CA ASP A 155 -29.60 10.17 -11.44
C ASP A 155 -29.58 11.18 -12.59
N LYS A 156 -28.85 12.30 -12.40
CA LYS A 156 -28.63 13.26 -13.47
C LYS A 156 -27.98 12.61 -14.70
N PHE A 157 -26.93 11.80 -14.51
CA PHE A 157 -26.28 11.08 -15.61
C PHE A 157 -27.24 10.09 -16.30
N ARG A 158 -28.05 9.36 -15.52
CA ARG A 158 -29.10 8.45 -16.01
C ARG A 158 -30.07 9.19 -16.93
N ASN A 159 -30.51 10.38 -16.54
CA ASN A 159 -31.47 11.19 -17.27
C ASN A 159 -30.85 11.87 -18.52
N GLU A 160 -29.59 12.32 -18.45
CA GLU A 160 -28.87 12.92 -19.58
C GLU A 160 -28.44 11.88 -20.63
N HIS A 161 -28.18 10.64 -20.20
CA HIS A 161 -27.67 9.56 -21.06
C HIS A 161 -28.48 8.25 -20.94
N PRO A 162 -29.79 8.26 -21.23
CA PRO A 162 -30.68 7.12 -20.96
C PRO A 162 -30.34 5.87 -21.77
N VAL A 163 -29.81 6.03 -23.00
CA VAL A 163 -29.40 4.91 -23.85
C VAL A 163 -28.15 4.23 -23.28
N ILE A 164 -27.15 5.03 -22.86
CA ILE A 164 -25.92 4.53 -22.22
C ILE A 164 -26.28 3.81 -20.93
N TRP A 165 -27.16 4.40 -20.12
CA TRP A 165 -27.64 3.80 -18.89
C TRP A 165 -28.29 2.42 -19.13
N LYS A 166 -29.24 2.35 -20.07
CA LYS A 166 -29.92 1.10 -20.43
C LYS A 166 -28.94 0.00 -20.86
N HIS A 167 -27.94 0.34 -21.66
CA HIS A 167 -26.92 -0.63 -22.09
C HIS A 167 -26.02 -1.05 -20.93
N ALA A 168 -25.59 -0.09 -20.09
CA ALA A 168 -24.77 -0.37 -18.92
C ALA A 168 -25.47 -1.31 -17.92
N THR A 169 -26.76 -1.07 -17.63
CA THR A 169 -27.55 -1.95 -16.75
C THR A 169 -27.67 -3.37 -17.31
N LYS A 170 -27.79 -3.53 -18.64
CA LYS A 170 -27.83 -4.86 -19.26
C LYS A 170 -26.47 -5.57 -19.27
N LEU A 171 -25.38 -4.82 -19.38
CA LEU A 171 -24.02 -5.36 -19.44
C LEU A 171 -23.44 -5.62 -18.05
N ALA A 172 -23.94 -4.98 -17.00
CA ALA A 172 -23.53 -5.25 -15.63
C ALA A 172 -23.72 -6.74 -15.28
N GLY A 173 -22.71 -7.34 -14.65
CA GLY A 173 -22.69 -8.77 -14.30
C GLY A 173 -22.28 -9.71 -15.44
N THR A 174 -22.19 -9.25 -16.69
CA THR A 174 -21.71 -10.08 -17.80
C THR A 174 -20.20 -10.34 -17.69
N MET A 175 -19.73 -11.45 -18.26
CA MET A 175 -18.32 -11.82 -18.27
C MET A 175 -17.49 -10.82 -19.10
N LYS A 176 -16.44 -10.26 -18.50
CA LYS A 176 -15.55 -9.27 -19.14
C LYS A 176 -14.30 -9.93 -19.73
N SER A 177 -13.65 -10.76 -18.93
CA SER A 177 -12.43 -11.46 -19.31
C SER A 177 -12.26 -12.68 -18.43
N PHE A 178 -11.41 -13.60 -18.87
CA PHE A 178 -10.99 -14.74 -18.06
C PHE A 178 -9.47 -14.81 -18.06
N GLY A 179 -8.92 -15.35 -16.98
CA GLY A 179 -7.50 -15.55 -16.80
C GLY A 179 -7.25 -16.78 -15.94
N GLN A 180 -5.98 -17.08 -15.64
CA GLN A 180 -5.65 -18.10 -14.65
C GLN A 180 -5.84 -17.51 -13.24
N HIS A 181 -6.40 -18.30 -12.32
CA HIS A 181 -6.52 -17.94 -10.91
C HIS A 181 -5.14 -17.68 -10.34
N ALA A 182 -5.05 -16.57 -9.59
CA ALA A 182 -3.78 -16.13 -9.08
C ALA A 182 -3.15 -17.13 -8.14
N ALA A 183 -3.90 -17.96 -7.40
CA ALA A 183 -3.36 -18.92 -6.42
C ALA A 183 -3.66 -20.41 -6.74
N GLY A 184 -4.75 -20.65 -7.49
CA GLY A 184 -5.48 -21.92 -7.42
C GLY A 184 -4.90 -22.97 -8.36
N ILE A 185 -4.57 -24.12 -7.79
CA ILE A 185 -4.07 -25.31 -8.47
C ILE A 185 -4.98 -26.49 -8.13
N VAL A 186 -5.23 -27.35 -9.12
CA VAL A 186 -5.87 -28.65 -8.96
C VAL A 186 -4.79 -29.71 -8.90
N VAL A 187 -4.91 -30.63 -7.95
CA VAL A 187 -4.16 -31.88 -7.92
C VAL A 187 -5.16 -33.04 -7.89
N ALA A 188 -5.24 -33.80 -8.97
CA ALA A 188 -6.23 -34.87 -9.12
C ALA A 188 -5.63 -36.26 -8.84
N GLY A 189 -6.46 -37.21 -8.40
CA GLY A 189 -6.08 -38.62 -8.26
C GLY A 189 -6.12 -39.42 -9.57
N GLU A 190 -6.59 -38.80 -10.66
CA GLU A 190 -6.63 -39.35 -12.02
C GLU A 190 -6.31 -38.24 -13.03
N PRO A 191 -5.99 -38.54 -14.30
CA PRO A 191 -5.78 -37.52 -15.32
C PRO A 191 -6.96 -36.54 -15.39
N ILE A 192 -6.68 -35.24 -15.27
CA ILE A 192 -7.73 -34.21 -15.12
C ILE A 192 -8.68 -34.20 -16.32
N VAL A 193 -8.17 -34.56 -17.51
CA VAL A 193 -8.94 -34.68 -18.76
C VAL A 193 -10.11 -35.65 -18.67
N ASN A 194 -10.11 -36.59 -17.73
CA ASN A 194 -11.22 -37.51 -17.50
C ASN A 194 -12.41 -36.84 -16.81
N ARG A 195 -12.20 -35.69 -16.15
CA ARG A 195 -13.21 -34.96 -15.38
C ARG A 195 -13.52 -33.58 -15.91
N ALA A 196 -12.51 -32.87 -16.39
CA ALA A 196 -12.63 -31.46 -16.75
C ALA A 196 -11.92 -31.14 -18.07
N VAL A 197 -12.42 -30.12 -18.76
CA VAL A 197 -11.80 -29.61 -19.97
C VAL A 197 -10.60 -28.74 -19.59
N LEU A 198 -9.43 -29.07 -20.16
CA LEU A 198 -8.20 -28.31 -20.01
C LEU A 198 -7.96 -27.39 -21.20
N GLU A 199 -7.40 -26.21 -20.91
CA GLU A 199 -6.80 -25.30 -21.89
C GLU A 199 -5.32 -25.12 -21.54
N THR A 200 -4.45 -25.09 -22.55
CA THR A 200 -3.05 -24.70 -22.33
C THR A 200 -2.93 -23.18 -22.41
N ARG A 201 -2.61 -22.53 -21.29
CA ARG A 201 -2.34 -21.09 -21.24
C ARG A 201 -0.85 -20.86 -21.02
N GLY A 202 -0.17 -20.32 -22.03
CA GLY A 202 1.29 -20.24 -22.02
C GLY A 202 1.92 -21.63 -22.10
N LYS A 203 2.51 -22.10 -21.00
CA LYS A 203 3.11 -23.45 -20.87
C LYS A 203 2.38 -24.35 -19.87
N SER A 204 1.33 -23.85 -19.23
CA SER A 204 0.68 -24.54 -18.12
C SER A 204 -0.74 -24.98 -18.49
N PRO A 205 -1.15 -26.20 -18.13
CA PRO A 205 -2.54 -26.63 -18.24
C PRO A 205 -3.41 -25.88 -17.22
N VAL A 206 -4.61 -25.48 -17.63
CA VAL A 206 -5.57 -24.76 -16.80
C VAL A 206 -6.96 -25.35 -17.01
N VAL A 207 -7.69 -25.63 -15.92
CA VAL A 207 -9.08 -26.09 -15.97
C VAL A 207 -9.98 -24.92 -16.38
N ASN A 208 -10.89 -25.15 -17.33
CA ASN A 208 -11.83 -24.15 -17.85
C ASN A 208 -13.05 -23.91 -16.94
N TRP A 209 -12.89 -24.14 -15.64
CA TRP A 209 -13.90 -23.93 -14.63
C TRP A 209 -13.36 -22.99 -13.56
N ASP A 210 -14.26 -22.25 -12.93
CA ASP A 210 -13.90 -21.46 -11.76
C ASP A 210 -13.70 -22.35 -10.53
N LYS A 211 -13.20 -21.74 -9.46
CA LYS A 211 -12.89 -22.45 -8.21
C LYS A 211 -14.08 -23.22 -7.62
N ARG A 212 -15.31 -22.68 -7.74
CA ARG A 212 -16.51 -23.31 -7.13
C ARG A 212 -16.89 -24.55 -7.92
N VAL A 213 -16.91 -24.43 -9.24
CA VAL A 213 -17.23 -25.56 -10.12
C VAL A 213 -16.18 -26.66 -9.98
N VAL A 214 -14.89 -26.32 -9.86
CA VAL A 214 -13.84 -27.31 -9.58
C VAL A 214 -14.13 -28.11 -8.29
N GLU A 215 -14.49 -27.42 -7.21
CA GLU A 215 -14.85 -28.05 -5.92
C GLU A 215 -16.12 -28.89 -6.02
N ASP A 216 -17.17 -28.39 -6.66
CA ASP A 216 -18.46 -29.09 -6.85
C ASP A 216 -18.30 -30.42 -7.62
N TRP A 217 -17.31 -30.50 -8.52
CA TRP A 217 -16.97 -31.71 -9.27
C TRP A 217 -15.98 -32.63 -8.54
N GLY A 218 -15.64 -32.32 -7.29
CA GLY A 218 -14.83 -33.16 -6.41
C GLY A 218 -13.34 -33.17 -6.77
N LEU A 219 -12.85 -32.17 -7.48
CA LEU A 219 -11.42 -31.99 -7.72
C LEU A 219 -10.79 -31.30 -6.50
N ILE A 220 -9.66 -31.83 -6.03
CA ILE A 220 -8.95 -31.25 -4.89
C ILE A 220 -8.27 -29.96 -5.35
N LYS A 221 -8.72 -28.84 -4.77
CA LYS A 221 -8.12 -27.53 -4.93
C LYS A 221 -7.03 -27.34 -3.85
N MET A 222 -5.92 -26.74 -4.26
CA MET A 222 -4.92 -26.17 -3.36
C MET A 222 -4.71 -24.71 -3.78
N ASP A 223 -4.86 -23.77 -2.85
CA ASP A 223 -4.52 -22.37 -3.09
C ASP A 223 -3.07 -22.14 -2.64
N LEU A 224 -2.18 -21.91 -3.62
CA LEU A 224 -0.79 -21.54 -3.38
C LEU A 224 -0.69 -20.02 -3.57
N LEU A 225 -0.64 -19.27 -2.48
CA LEU A 225 -0.59 -17.81 -2.50
C LEU A 225 0.87 -17.33 -2.60
N GLY A 226 1.07 -16.21 -3.30
CA GLY A 226 2.36 -15.52 -3.34
C GLY A 226 2.30 -14.28 -2.45
N LEU A 227 3.06 -14.28 -1.36
CA LEU A 227 3.09 -13.20 -0.38
C LEU A 227 4.43 -12.47 -0.44
N ALA A 228 4.40 -11.23 -0.96
CA ALA A 228 5.57 -10.36 -1.09
C ALA A 228 6.27 -10.09 0.24
N THR A 229 5.52 -10.08 1.35
CA THR A 229 6.07 -9.93 2.70
C THR A 229 7.09 -11.03 3.05
N LEU A 230 6.84 -12.27 2.61
CA LEU A 230 7.79 -13.37 2.84
C LEU A 230 9.06 -13.19 1.99
N ASP A 231 8.95 -12.58 0.80
CA ASP A 231 10.14 -12.19 0.02
C ASP A 231 10.97 -11.13 0.77
N VAL A 232 10.31 -10.14 1.39
CA VAL A 232 10.98 -9.11 2.23
C VAL A 232 11.71 -9.76 3.40
N LEU A 233 11.05 -10.64 4.16
CA LEU A 233 11.65 -11.31 5.31
C LEU A 233 12.84 -12.18 4.91
N ASN A 234 12.71 -12.95 3.81
CA ASN A 234 13.80 -13.78 3.30
C ASN A 234 15.02 -12.93 2.92
N ILE A 235 14.82 -11.86 2.15
CA ILE A 235 15.91 -10.96 1.74
C ILE A 235 16.52 -10.25 2.97
N ALA A 236 15.71 -9.85 3.95
CA ALA A 236 16.22 -9.25 5.17
C ALA A 236 17.09 -10.24 5.97
N CYS A 237 16.65 -11.50 6.12
CA CYS A 237 17.45 -12.56 6.74
C CYS A 237 18.76 -12.83 5.98
N GLU A 238 18.77 -12.79 4.64
CA GLU A 238 19.99 -12.86 3.83
C GLU A 238 20.95 -11.71 4.17
N TYR A 239 20.47 -10.47 4.18
CA TYR A 239 21.31 -9.33 4.56
C TYR A 239 21.86 -9.44 5.99
N ILE A 240 21.04 -9.92 6.94
CA ILE A 240 21.48 -10.11 8.33
C ILE A 240 22.60 -11.14 8.40
N LYS A 241 22.45 -12.26 7.68
CA LYS A 241 23.48 -13.30 7.59
C LYS A 241 24.76 -12.75 6.96
N ASP A 242 24.66 -12.03 5.86
CA ASP A 242 25.82 -11.50 5.13
C ASP A 242 26.58 -10.44 5.94
N ARG A 243 25.87 -9.57 6.68
CA ARG A 243 26.49 -8.46 7.42
C ARG A 243 26.91 -8.82 8.84
N HIS A 244 26.13 -9.64 9.53
CA HIS A 244 26.34 -9.94 10.95
C HIS A 244 26.77 -11.39 11.22
N GLY A 245 26.77 -12.26 10.20
CA GLY A 245 27.05 -13.69 10.36
C GLY A 245 25.98 -14.42 11.19
N LYS A 246 24.80 -13.83 11.38
CA LYS A 246 23.71 -14.36 12.19
C LYS A 246 22.63 -14.93 11.29
N GLU A 247 22.23 -16.17 11.55
CA GLU A 247 21.03 -16.76 10.95
C GLU A 247 19.85 -16.52 11.90
N ILE A 248 18.83 -15.81 11.40
CA ILE A 248 17.60 -15.56 12.14
C ILE A 248 16.60 -16.64 11.77
N ASP A 249 16.18 -17.43 12.77
CA ASP A 249 15.02 -18.29 12.65
C ASP A 249 13.78 -17.48 13.02
N LEU A 250 12.92 -17.21 12.03
CA LEU A 250 11.70 -16.42 12.21
C LEU A 250 10.77 -17.05 13.27
N LEU A 251 10.70 -18.38 13.33
CA LEU A 251 9.83 -19.10 14.27
C LEU A 251 10.28 -18.93 15.73
N SER A 252 11.55 -18.60 15.94
CA SER A 252 12.12 -18.35 17.26
C SER A 252 11.94 -16.92 17.75
N ILE A 253 11.42 -16.00 16.91
CA ILE A 253 11.23 -14.60 17.30
C ILE A 253 10.19 -14.50 18.42
N PRO A 254 10.53 -13.87 19.56
CA PRO A 254 9.59 -13.70 20.67
C PRO A 254 8.45 -12.75 20.28
N LEU A 255 7.22 -13.14 20.59
CA LEU A 255 6.02 -12.33 20.33
C LEU A 255 5.81 -11.21 21.36
N ASP A 256 6.56 -11.25 22.44
CA ASP A 256 6.54 -10.33 23.58
C ASP A 256 7.81 -9.45 23.67
N ASP A 257 8.58 -9.35 22.57
CA ASP A 257 9.76 -8.46 22.53
C ASP A 257 9.36 -7.00 22.84
N PRO A 258 9.88 -6.40 23.92
CA PRO A 258 9.44 -5.07 24.35
C PRO A 258 9.65 -3.97 23.31
N LYS A 259 10.75 -4.03 22.54
CA LYS A 259 11.03 -3.00 21.52
C LYS A 259 10.10 -3.13 20.32
N THR A 260 9.78 -4.36 19.92
CA THR A 260 8.84 -4.64 18.84
C THR A 260 7.43 -4.18 19.21
N LEU A 261 6.96 -4.50 20.42
CA LEU A 261 5.65 -4.07 20.91
C LEU A 261 5.57 -2.54 21.08
N ASP A 262 6.64 -1.88 21.50
CA ASP A 262 6.73 -0.42 21.58
C ASP A 262 6.63 0.25 20.19
N ALA A 263 7.22 -0.34 19.16
CA ALA A 263 7.08 0.15 17.78
C ALA A 263 5.61 0.08 17.30
N PHE A 264 4.88 -1.00 17.62
CA PHE A 264 3.44 -1.07 17.38
C PHE A 264 2.69 0.00 18.18
N ALA A 265 2.99 0.17 19.47
CA ALA A 265 2.37 1.17 20.34
C ALA A 265 2.51 2.60 19.80
N LYS A 266 3.67 2.93 19.21
CA LYS A 266 3.93 4.24 18.59
C LYS A 266 3.36 4.38 17.17
N GLY A 267 2.84 3.30 16.59
CA GLY A 267 2.37 3.27 15.21
C GLY A 267 3.51 3.39 14.18
N GLU A 268 4.73 2.95 14.55
CA GLU A 268 5.92 2.90 13.70
C GLU A 268 5.90 1.65 12.79
N THR A 269 4.81 1.51 12.04
CA THR A 269 4.47 0.28 11.30
C THR A 269 4.44 0.50 9.78
N THR A 270 5.12 1.52 9.27
CA THR A 270 5.27 1.68 7.81
C THR A 270 6.05 0.50 7.24
N GLY A 271 5.54 -0.10 6.17
CA GLY A 271 6.11 -1.32 5.59
C GLY A 271 5.91 -2.58 6.44
N VAL A 272 5.21 -2.52 7.58
CA VAL A 272 4.84 -3.70 8.37
C VAL A 272 3.51 -4.23 7.85
N PHE A 273 3.51 -5.50 7.44
CA PHE A 273 2.37 -6.18 6.84
C PHE A 273 1.07 -5.99 7.66
N GLN A 274 -0.05 -5.70 6.99
CA GLN A 274 -1.37 -5.37 7.58
C GLN A 274 -1.46 -4.04 8.36
N PHE A 275 -0.35 -3.43 8.79
CA PHE A 275 -0.34 -2.28 9.72
C PHE A 275 0.12 -0.95 9.12
N GLU A 276 0.15 -0.80 7.80
CA GLU A 276 0.72 0.37 7.13
C GLU A 276 -0.19 1.62 7.14
N SER A 277 -1.51 1.41 7.16
CA SER A 277 -2.48 2.49 6.93
C SER A 277 -2.52 3.50 8.08
N LYS A 278 -2.77 4.77 7.75
CA LYS A 278 -2.80 5.87 8.73
C LYS A 278 -3.80 5.61 9.86
N GLY A 279 -5.01 5.14 9.54
CA GLY A 279 -6.00 4.90 10.56
C GLY A 279 -5.70 3.66 11.40
N MET A 280 -5.08 2.61 10.84
CA MET A 280 -4.57 1.48 11.62
C MET A 280 -3.47 1.93 12.60
N LYS A 281 -2.53 2.77 12.15
CA LYS A 281 -1.49 3.36 13.03
C LYS A 281 -2.08 4.18 14.18
N ASN A 282 -3.15 4.92 13.91
CA ASN A 282 -3.85 5.68 14.95
C ASN A 282 -4.56 4.75 15.94
N LEU A 283 -5.23 3.70 15.45
CA LEU A 283 -5.84 2.68 16.31
C LEU A 283 -4.82 2.06 17.26
N LEU A 284 -3.64 1.67 16.77
CA LEU A 284 -2.58 1.11 17.61
C LEU A 284 -2.16 2.08 18.73
N ARG A 285 -1.98 3.37 18.40
CA ARG A 285 -1.67 4.40 19.40
C ARG A 285 -2.79 4.57 20.42
N GLU A 286 -4.04 4.47 19.99
CA GLU A 286 -5.21 4.56 20.87
C GLU A 286 -5.29 3.36 21.82
N ILE A 287 -5.11 2.15 21.33
CA ILE A 287 -5.01 0.92 22.15
C ILE A 287 -3.89 1.07 23.19
N ALA A 288 -2.76 1.67 22.83
CA ALA A 288 -1.59 1.80 23.69
C ALA A 288 -1.65 2.93 24.76
N LYS A 289 -2.66 3.81 24.76
CA LYS A 289 -2.62 5.04 25.60
C LYS A 289 -2.48 4.79 27.11
N SER A 290 -2.94 3.65 27.61
CA SER A 290 -3.03 3.34 29.05
C SER A 290 -2.09 2.22 29.51
N GLY A 291 -1.36 1.56 28.60
CA GLY A 291 -0.56 0.38 28.95
C GLY A 291 0.31 -0.14 27.81
N SER A 292 1.12 -1.16 28.12
CA SER A 292 2.00 -1.81 27.14
C SER A 292 1.21 -2.63 26.14
N MET A 293 1.43 -2.42 24.85
CA MET A 293 0.88 -3.23 23.77
C MET A 293 1.18 -4.72 23.98
N THR A 294 0.22 -5.60 23.69
CA THR A 294 0.39 -7.06 23.74
C THR A 294 0.27 -7.67 22.34
N PHE A 295 0.63 -8.95 22.18
CA PHE A 295 0.39 -9.66 20.92
C PHE A 295 -1.10 -9.81 20.61
N GLU A 296 -1.91 -10.07 21.64
CA GLU A 296 -3.36 -10.20 21.53
C GLU A 296 -3.99 -8.90 21.03
N ASP A 297 -3.49 -7.74 21.48
CA ASP A 297 -3.90 -6.42 20.98
C ASP A 297 -3.61 -6.25 19.48
N ILE A 298 -2.44 -6.70 19.02
CA ILE A 298 -2.05 -6.66 17.59
C ILE A 298 -3.01 -7.53 16.77
N SER A 299 -3.28 -8.76 17.23
CA SER A 299 -4.22 -9.66 16.53
C SER A 299 -5.67 -9.16 16.56
N ALA A 300 -6.09 -8.53 17.65
CA ALA A 300 -7.42 -7.92 17.75
C ALA A 300 -7.55 -6.73 16.80
N ALA A 301 -6.51 -5.90 16.67
CA ALA A 301 -6.53 -4.75 15.77
C ALA A 301 -6.77 -5.15 14.29
N THR A 302 -6.18 -6.26 13.81
CA THR A 302 -6.45 -6.76 12.45
C THR A 302 -7.89 -7.23 12.26
N ALA A 303 -8.50 -7.80 13.29
CA ALA A 303 -9.90 -8.23 13.23
C ALA A 303 -10.89 -7.05 13.31
N LEU A 304 -10.59 -6.05 14.15
CA LEU A 304 -11.47 -4.92 14.46
C LEU A 304 -11.39 -3.78 13.43
N TYR A 305 -10.26 -3.55 12.78
CA TYR A 305 -10.09 -2.42 11.85
C TYR A 305 -10.72 -2.69 10.47
N ARG A 306 -12.04 -2.85 10.45
CA ARG A 306 -12.86 -3.17 9.27
C ARG A 306 -14.21 -2.43 9.36
N PRO A 307 -14.85 -2.06 8.23
CA PRO A 307 -16.07 -1.25 8.24
C PRO A 307 -17.19 -1.77 9.17
N GLY A 308 -17.42 -3.08 9.24
CA GLY A 308 -18.46 -3.66 10.10
C GLY A 308 -18.22 -3.42 11.60
N PRO A 309 -17.13 -3.95 12.19
CA PRO A 309 -16.80 -3.70 13.59
C PRO A 309 -16.67 -2.21 13.95
N MET A 310 -16.14 -1.38 13.03
CA MET A 310 -16.04 0.07 13.22
C MET A 310 -17.41 0.75 13.35
N ASP A 311 -18.37 0.38 12.50
CA ASP A 311 -19.72 0.96 12.53
C ASP A 311 -20.56 0.46 13.73
N SER A 312 -20.22 -0.71 14.28
CA SER A 312 -20.93 -1.34 15.40
C SER A 312 -20.55 -0.83 16.79
N GLY A 313 -19.50 0.00 16.91
CA GLY A 313 -18.97 0.47 18.20
C GLY A 313 -18.08 -0.55 18.93
N LEU A 314 -17.90 -1.77 18.39
CA LEU A 314 -17.03 -2.82 18.95
C LEU A 314 -15.59 -2.37 19.15
N LEU A 315 -15.05 -1.65 18.16
CA LEU A 315 -13.68 -1.13 18.23
C LEU A 315 -13.57 -0.11 19.36
N ASP A 316 -14.55 0.78 19.50
CA ASP A 316 -14.57 1.82 20.54
C ASP A 316 -14.67 1.19 21.94
N ASP A 317 -15.51 0.16 22.10
CA ASP A 317 -15.62 -0.60 23.34
C ASP A 317 -14.30 -1.27 23.72
N TYR A 318 -13.65 -1.97 22.77
CA TYR A 318 -12.34 -2.59 23.02
C TYR A 318 -11.29 -1.56 23.43
N VAL A 319 -11.22 -0.43 22.71
CA VAL A 319 -10.28 0.66 23.00
C VAL A 319 -10.60 1.29 24.37
N ALA A 320 -11.86 1.51 24.72
CA ALA A 320 -12.25 2.09 26.00
C ALA A 320 -11.91 1.18 27.18
N VAL A 321 -12.16 -0.13 27.07
CA VAL A 321 -11.77 -1.11 28.08
C VAL A 321 -10.26 -1.16 28.21
N ARG A 322 -9.54 -1.21 27.08
CA ARG A 322 -8.08 -1.22 27.06
C ARG A 322 -7.49 0.03 27.71
N GLN A 323 -8.10 1.19 27.46
CA GLN A 323 -7.72 2.48 28.04
C GLN A 323 -8.04 2.61 29.54
N GLY A 324 -8.75 1.66 30.13
CA GLY A 324 -9.26 1.75 31.50
C GLY A 324 -10.38 2.78 31.66
N LEU A 325 -10.99 3.23 30.56
CA LEU A 325 -12.16 4.12 30.58
C LEU A 325 -13.44 3.34 30.88
N LYS A 326 -13.45 2.04 30.60
CA LYS A 326 -14.52 1.08 30.91
C LYS A 326 -13.91 -0.10 31.67
N ASN A 327 -14.64 -0.64 32.65
CA ASN A 327 -14.21 -1.84 33.34
C ASN A 327 -14.36 -3.06 32.42
N VAL A 328 -13.47 -4.03 32.59
CA VAL A 328 -13.64 -5.36 31.98
C VAL A 328 -14.83 -6.03 32.68
N GLU A 329 -15.89 -6.30 31.92
CA GLU A 329 -17.10 -6.98 32.42
C GLU A 329 -17.36 -8.25 31.62
N TYR A 330 -17.76 -9.30 32.32
CA TYR A 330 -18.19 -10.56 31.74
C TYR A 330 -19.62 -10.82 32.17
N ASP A 331 -20.50 -11.11 31.21
CA ASP A 331 -21.91 -11.38 31.51
C ASP A 331 -22.08 -12.60 32.43
N HIS A 332 -21.19 -13.60 32.32
CA HIS A 332 -21.22 -14.80 33.16
C HIS A 332 -19.82 -15.38 33.40
N PRO A 333 -19.52 -16.00 34.56
CA PRO A 333 -18.22 -16.61 34.85
C PRO A 333 -17.74 -17.62 33.81
N ASN A 334 -18.66 -18.41 33.22
CA ASN A 334 -18.32 -19.37 32.16
C ASN A 334 -17.85 -18.72 30.84
N MET A 335 -18.00 -17.40 30.69
CA MET A 335 -17.53 -16.67 29.50
C MET A 335 -16.11 -16.13 29.66
N ILE A 336 -15.56 -16.10 30.88
CA ILE A 336 -14.24 -15.51 31.18
C ILE A 336 -13.16 -16.19 30.34
N ASP A 337 -13.12 -17.52 30.30
CA ASP A 337 -12.05 -18.23 29.59
C ASP A 337 -12.06 -17.98 28.08
N ALA A 338 -13.24 -17.74 27.50
CA ALA A 338 -13.38 -17.44 26.08
C ALA A 338 -13.01 -15.98 25.74
N LEU A 339 -13.27 -15.04 26.64
CA LEU A 339 -13.22 -13.59 26.37
C LEU A 339 -12.09 -12.86 27.09
N LYS A 340 -11.30 -13.51 27.94
CA LYS A 340 -10.19 -12.87 28.69
C LYS A 340 -9.16 -12.22 27.79
N ASP A 341 -8.77 -12.87 26.69
CA ASP A 341 -7.76 -12.37 25.74
C ASP A 341 -8.24 -11.12 24.98
N THR A 342 -9.55 -10.85 24.98
CA THR A 342 -10.17 -9.71 24.30
C THR A 342 -10.92 -8.80 25.27
N LEU A 343 -10.57 -8.87 26.56
CA LEU A 343 -11.07 -7.99 27.60
C LEU A 343 -12.61 -7.97 27.70
N GLY A 344 -13.25 -9.13 27.53
CA GLY A 344 -14.71 -9.26 27.61
C GLY A 344 -15.44 -8.96 26.29
N VAL A 345 -14.75 -8.49 25.25
CA VAL A 345 -15.35 -8.14 23.95
C VAL A 345 -15.35 -9.36 23.02
N ILE A 346 -16.48 -9.67 22.38
CA ILE A 346 -16.58 -10.77 21.40
C ILE A 346 -16.05 -10.28 20.05
N ILE A 347 -14.87 -10.77 19.65
CA ILE A 347 -14.20 -10.38 18.40
C ILE A 347 -14.15 -11.55 17.41
N TYR A 348 -13.91 -12.77 17.92
CA TYR A 348 -13.63 -13.94 17.08
C TYR A 348 -14.78 -14.96 17.05
N GLN A 349 -14.86 -15.69 15.94
CA GLN A 349 -15.78 -16.81 15.75
C GLN A 349 -15.49 -17.94 16.74
N GLU A 350 -14.22 -18.20 17.04
CA GLU A 350 -13.78 -19.18 18.03
C GLU A 350 -14.26 -18.83 19.44
N GLN A 351 -14.42 -17.54 19.75
CA GLN A 351 -14.98 -17.11 21.04
C GLN A 351 -16.46 -17.44 21.12
N VAL A 352 -17.22 -17.19 20.05
CA VAL A 352 -18.64 -17.59 19.97
C VAL A 352 -18.78 -19.11 20.15
N MET A 353 -17.90 -19.87 19.49
CA MET A 353 -17.91 -21.33 19.62
C MET A 353 -17.61 -21.76 21.06
N LYS A 354 -16.55 -21.22 21.66
CA LYS A 354 -16.15 -21.54 23.03
C LYS A 354 -17.17 -21.10 24.07
N VAL A 355 -17.79 -19.93 23.93
CA VAL A 355 -18.92 -19.50 24.77
C VAL A 355 -20.08 -20.49 24.64
N SER A 356 -20.43 -20.94 23.44
CA SER A 356 -21.52 -21.90 23.25
C SER A 356 -21.27 -23.23 23.96
N VAL A 357 -20.01 -23.68 24.00
CA VAL A 357 -19.59 -24.89 24.72
C VAL A 357 -19.61 -24.66 26.23
N ASP A 358 -18.93 -23.61 26.70
CA ASP A 358 -18.70 -23.38 28.13
C ASP A 358 -19.97 -22.89 28.86
N PHE A 359 -20.79 -22.06 28.19
CA PHE A 359 -22.02 -21.49 28.74
C PHE A 359 -23.25 -22.36 28.48
N ALA A 360 -23.44 -22.87 27.26
CA ALA A 360 -24.64 -23.60 26.85
C ALA A 360 -24.44 -25.12 26.72
N GLY A 361 -23.23 -25.64 26.92
CA GLY A 361 -22.97 -27.08 26.88
C GLY A 361 -23.03 -27.69 25.49
N PHE A 362 -22.87 -26.90 24.42
CA PHE A 362 -22.80 -27.40 23.05
C PHE A 362 -21.57 -28.30 22.86
N THR A 363 -21.65 -29.22 21.89
CA THR A 363 -20.43 -29.85 21.35
C THR A 363 -19.68 -28.85 20.45
N ASN A 364 -18.38 -29.07 20.22
CA ASN A 364 -17.62 -28.23 19.29
C ASN A 364 -18.20 -28.25 17.85
N ALA A 365 -18.81 -29.37 17.44
CA ALA A 365 -19.45 -29.50 16.12
C ALA A 365 -20.78 -28.73 16.03
N GLU A 366 -21.56 -28.72 17.11
CA GLU A 366 -22.76 -27.90 17.25
C GLU A 366 -22.41 -26.40 17.26
N ALA A 367 -21.32 -26.04 17.95
CA ALA A 367 -20.81 -24.68 17.99
C ALA A 367 -20.35 -24.18 16.60
N ASP A 368 -19.66 -25.00 15.78
CA ASP A 368 -19.35 -24.64 14.38
C ASP A 368 -20.64 -24.54 13.54
N SER A 369 -21.63 -25.38 13.81
CA SER A 369 -22.92 -25.33 13.12
C SER A 369 -23.67 -24.03 13.40
N LEU A 370 -23.65 -23.54 14.64
CA LEU A 370 -24.20 -22.24 15.04
C LEU A 370 -23.48 -21.10 14.31
N ARG A 371 -22.14 -21.06 14.35
CA ARG A 371 -21.33 -20.07 13.63
C ARG A 371 -21.65 -20.03 12.14
N LYS A 372 -21.83 -21.19 11.49
CA LYS A 372 -22.22 -21.27 10.06
C LYS A 372 -23.63 -20.76 9.80
N ALA A 373 -24.59 -21.10 10.66
CA ALA A 373 -25.97 -20.62 10.55
C ALA A 373 -26.01 -19.09 10.63
N MET A 374 -25.26 -18.52 11.56
CA MET A 374 -25.09 -17.06 11.69
C MET A 374 -24.48 -16.44 10.43
N GLY A 375 -23.38 -17.02 9.91
CA GLY A 375 -22.74 -16.52 8.69
C GLY A 375 -23.63 -16.58 7.44
N LYS A 376 -24.53 -17.56 7.35
CA LYS A 376 -25.51 -17.70 6.25
C LYS A 376 -26.82 -16.94 6.48
N LYS A 377 -27.02 -16.38 7.68
CA LYS A 377 -28.30 -15.78 8.11
C LYS A 377 -29.50 -16.73 7.91
N ASP A 378 -29.28 -18.01 8.24
CA ASP A 378 -30.28 -19.07 8.10
C ASP A 378 -31.30 -19.00 9.24
N LYS A 379 -32.46 -18.38 8.99
CA LYS A 379 -33.46 -18.08 10.02
C LYS A 379 -33.98 -19.33 10.74
N ASP A 380 -34.25 -20.40 10.00
CA ASP A 380 -34.85 -21.61 10.55
C ASP A 380 -33.84 -22.32 11.45
N LYS A 381 -32.59 -22.44 10.97
CA LYS A 381 -31.51 -23.05 11.76
C LYS A 381 -31.11 -22.20 12.97
N MET A 382 -31.18 -20.88 12.87
CA MET A 382 -30.94 -19.98 13.99
C MET A 382 -31.99 -20.14 15.10
N ALA A 383 -33.27 -20.29 14.75
CA ALA A 383 -34.33 -20.53 15.73
C ALA A 383 -34.14 -21.87 16.47
N GLU A 384 -33.79 -22.93 15.75
CA GLU A 384 -33.46 -24.24 16.34
C GLU A 384 -32.28 -24.13 17.31
N MET A 385 -31.19 -23.48 16.88
CA MET A 385 -30.00 -23.32 17.71
C MET A 385 -30.25 -22.42 18.92
N ARG A 386 -31.11 -21.39 18.80
CA ARG A 386 -31.49 -20.51 19.92
C ARG A 386 -32.15 -21.31 21.03
N GLN A 387 -33.15 -22.13 20.69
CA GLN A 387 -33.84 -22.96 21.68
C GLN A 387 -32.86 -23.89 22.39
N LYS A 388 -32.01 -24.58 21.62
CA LYS A 388 -30.99 -25.48 22.17
C LYS A 388 -29.98 -24.75 23.06
N PHE A 389 -29.57 -23.54 22.68
CA PHE A 389 -28.66 -22.71 23.44
C PHE A 389 -29.27 -22.30 24.79
N VAL A 390 -30.52 -21.86 24.80
CA VAL A 390 -31.23 -21.48 26.02
C VAL A 390 -31.40 -22.67 26.96
N ASP A 391 -31.92 -23.80 26.45
CA ASP A 391 -32.10 -25.01 27.25
C ASP A 391 -30.78 -25.51 27.82
N GLY A 392 -29.73 -25.48 27.00
CA GLY A 392 -28.36 -25.82 27.39
C GLY A 392 -27.80 -24.88 28.45
N ALA A 393 -28.01 -23.57 28.31
CA ALA A 393 -27.54 -22.57 29.27
C ALA A 393 -28.23 -22.69 30.64
N VAL A 394 -29.54 -22.96 30.65
CA VAL A 394 -30.29 -23.25 31.88
C VAL A 394 -29.72 -24.50 32.55
N ALA A 395 -29.50 -25.57 31.79
CA ALA A 395 -29.01 -26.84 32.33
C ALA A 395 -27.54 -26.80 32.79
N LYS A 396 -26.68 -26.08 32.05
CA LYS A 396 -25.23 -26.06 32.25
C LYS A 396 -24.75 -24.94 33.16
N SER A 397 -25.26 -23.73 32.94
CA SER A 397 -24.86 -22.51 33.64
C SER A 397 -25.84 -22.11 34.75
N GLY A 398 -27.02 -22.70 34.81
CA GLY A 398 -28.00 -22.44 35.87
C GLY A 398 -28.59 -21.03 35.82
N VAL A 399 -28.66 -20.44 34.62
CA VAL A 399 -29.20 -19.09 34.41
C VAL A 399 -30.68 -19.11 34.03
N GLU A 400 -31.36 -17.99 34.22
CA GLU A 400 -32.75 -17.82 33.77
C GLU A 400 -32.86 -17.86 32.23
N PRO A 401 -33.93 -18.44 31.65
CA PRO A 401 -34.11 -18.54 30.20
C PRO A 401 -34.05 -17.19 29.47
N ASP A 402 -34.59 -16.14 30.08
CA ASP A 402 -34.59 -14.79 29.50
C ASP A 402 -33.16 -14.25 29.36
N PHE A 403 -32.35 -14.41 30.42
CA PHE A 403 -30.94 -14.02 30.39
C PHE A 403 -30.15 -14.84 29.36
N ALA A 404 -30.37 -16.15 29.28
CA ALA A 404 -29.75 -16.98 28.23
C ALA A 404 -30.13 -16.51 26.82
N GLY A 405 -31.38 -16.07 26.63
CA GLY A 405 -31.87 -15.47 25.40
C GLY A 405 -31.14 -14.16 25.08
N GLU A 406 -30.97 -13.27 26.04
CA GLU A 406 -30.21 -12.02 25.86
C GLU A 406 -28.75 -12.28 25.44
N ILE A 407 -28.10 -13.29 26.02
CA ILE A 407 -26.75 -13.70 25.62
C ILE A 407 -26.73 -14.22 24.18
N PHE A 408 -27.71 -15.03 23.79
CA PHE A 408 -27.81 -15.50 22.41
C PHE A 408 -27.99 -14.35 21.43
N ASP A 409 -28.86 -13.40 21.75
CA ASP A 409 -29.16 -12.24 20.89
C ASP A 409 -27.91 -11.34 20.75
N LYS A 410 -27.12 -11.18 21.82
CA LYS A 410 -25.78 -10.55 21.76
C LYS A 410 -24.86 -11.29 20.79
N ILE A 411 -24.73 -12.61 20.93
CA ILE A 411 -23.87 -13.43 20.05
C ILE A 411 -24.32 -13.34 18.59
N GLU A 412 -25.62 -13.39 18.32
CA GLU A 412 -26.19 -13.27 16.96
C GLU A 412 -25.87 -11.91 16.35
N ALA A 413 -26.01 -10.82 17.10
CA ALA A 413 -25.64 -9.48 16.66
C ALA A 413 -24.15 -9.39 16.28
N PHE A 414 -23.28 -10.05 17.05
CA PHE A 414 -21.83 -10.06 16.78
C PHE A 414 -21.41 -10.98 15.63
N ALA A 415 -22.12 -12.08 15.40
CA ALA A 415 -21.69 -13.09 14.45
C ALA A 415 -21.68 -12.61 12.98
N GLY A 416 -22.39 -11.52 12.67
CA GLY A 416 -22.26 -10.81 11.40
C GLY A 416 -20.87 -10.19 11.17
N TYR A 417 -20.12 -9.94 12.24
CA TYR A 417 -18.83 -9.23 12.23
C TYR A 417 -17.65 -10.07 12.77
N GLY A 418 -17.93 -11.20 13.42
CA GLY A 418 -16.92 -12.06 14.03
C GLY A 418 -15.85 -12.55 13.05
N PHE A 419 -14.58 -12.45 13.44
CA PHE A 419 -13.43 -12.80 12.61
C PHE A 419 -12.85 -14.19 12.92
N ASN A 420 -12.09 -14.77 12.01
CA ASN A 420 -11.38 -16.03 12.23
C ASN A 420 -10.13 -15.78 13.10
N LYS A 421 -10.09 -16.29 14.34
CA LYS A 421 -8.94 -16.12 15.25
C LYS A 421 -7.69 -16.77 14.68
N SER A 422 -7.78 -17.98 14.13
CA SER A 422 -6.60 -18.69 13.60
C SER A 422 -5.91 -17.86 12.51
N HIS A 423 -6.69 -17.35 11.55
CA HIS A 423 -6.17 -16.51 10.47
C HIS A 423 -5.61 -15.17 10.99
N SER A 424 -6.30 -14.55 11.96
CA SER A 424 -5.82 -13.32 12.60
C SER A 424 -4.47 -13.51 13.28
N VAL A 425 -4.29 -14.61 14.00
CA VAL A 425 -3.06 -14.91 14.74
C VAL A 425 -1.92 -15.21 13.78
N GLU A 426 -2.13 -16.09 12.80
CA GLU A 426 -1.09 -16.47 11.83
C GLU A 426 -0.53 -15.24 11.08
N TYR A 427 -1.40 -14.35 10.59
CA TYR A 427 -0.99 -13.14 9.88
C TYR A 427 -0.32 -12.12 10.80
N SER A 428 -0.77 -12.04 12.06
CA SER A 428 -0.17 -11.15 13.06
C SER A 428 1.25 -11.57 13.45
N ILE A 429 1.56 -12.87 13.43
CA ILE A 429 2.91 -13.38 13.65
C ILE A 429 3.86 -12.88 12.57
N ILE A 430 3.45 -12.90 11.29
CA ILE A 430 4.24 -12.32 10.20
C ILE A 430 4.46 -10.83 10.42
N SER A 431 3.43 -10.09 10.85
CA SER A 431 3.56 -8.67 11.18
C SER A 431 4.57 -8.43 12.31
N VAL A 432 4.60 -9.29 13.32
CA VAL A 432 5.61 -9.23 14.40
C VAL A 432 7.01 -9.52 13.86
N TRP A 433 7.20 -10.51 12.99
CA TRP A 433 8.50 -10.77 12.36
C TRP A 433 9.01 -9.56 11.59
N CYS A 434 8.14 -8.92 10.81
CA CYS A 434 8.45 -7.70 10.09
C CYS A 434 8.89 -6.59 11.05
N ALA A 435 8.09 -6.32 12.09
CA ALA A 435 8.39 -5.28 13.06
C ALA A 435 9.67 -5.58 13.87
N TYR A 436 9.90 -6.84 14.24
CA TYR A 436 11.11 -7.26 14.95
C TYR A 436 12.36 -7.00 14.11
N ILE A 437 12.38 -7.46 12.85
CA ILE A 437 13.51 -7.20 11.96
C ILE A 437 13.67 -5.70 11.70
N ARG A 438 12.57 -4.96 11.50
CA ARG A 438 12.60 -3.49 11.35
C ARG A 438 13.25 -2.79 12.54
N VAL A 439 12.95 -3.21 13.77
CA VAL A 439 13.45 -2.56 15.00
C VAL A 439 14.89 -2.95 15.31
N HIS A 440 15.25 -4.22 15.14
CA HIS A 440 16.57 -4.73 15.51
C HIS A 440 17.61 -4.65 14.39
N TYR A 441 17.17 -4.67 13.12
CA TYR A 441 18.00 -4.64 11.91
C TYR A 441 17.37 -3.70 10.85
N PRO A 442 17.26 -2.39 11.14
CA PRO A 442 16.48 -1.48 10.31
C PRO A 442 17.05 -1.33 8.89
N ALA A 443 18.39 -1.28 8.74
CA ALA A 443 19.02 -1.13 7.43
C ALA A 443 18.71 -2.33 6.51
N GLU A 444 18.74 -3.53 7.06
CA GLU A 444 18.40 -4.79 6.39
C GLU A 444 16.92 -4.84 6.01
N TYR A 445 16.04 -4.45 6.95
CA TYR A 445 14.60 -4.42 6.69
C TYR A 445 14.21 -3.44 5.58
N PHE A 446 14.73 -2.21 5.63
CA PHE A 446 14.40 -1.20 4.63
C PHE A 446 15.03 -1.54 3.27
N ALA A 447 16.25 -2.06 3.21
CA ALA A 447 16.84 -2.52 1.94
C ALA A 447 16.02 -3.65 1.32
N ALA A 448 15.58 -4.61 2.11
CA ALA A 448 14.72 -5.70 1.65
C ALA A 448 13.35 -5.18 1.19
N SER A 449 12.69 -4.34 1.99
CA SER A 449 11.39 -3.76 1.68
C SER A 449 11.42 -2.96 0.38
N LEU A 450 12.43 -2.10 0.20
CA LEU A 450 12.62 -1.30 -1.00
C LEU A 450 12.93 -2.15 -2.24
N SER A 451 13.55 -3.32 -2.07
CA SER A 451 13.86 -4.24 -3.17
C SER A 451 12.65 -5.03 -3.67
N VAL A 452 11.60 -5.18 -2.85
CA VAL A 452 10.38 -5.93 -3.21
C VAL A 452 9.26 -5.00 -3.68
N VAL A 453 9.18 -3.77 -3.17
CA VAL A 453 8.13 -2.81 -3.53
C VAL A 453 8.29 -2.34 -4.98
N ASP A 454 7.22 -2.48 -5.76
CA ASP A 454 7.18 -2.22 -7.20
C ASP A 454 6.45 -0.92 -7.59
N THR A 455 5.90 -0.18 -6.62
CA THR A 455 5.09 1.03 -6.86
C THR A 455 5.76 2.30 -6.32
N GLU A 456 5.86 3.33 -7.17
CA GLU A 456 6.46 4.64 -6.85
C GLU A 456 5.82 5.30 -5.60
N ASP A 457 4.49 5.18 -5.46
CA ASP A 457 3.74 5.76 -4.33
C ASP A 457 4.16 5.14 -2.97
N LYS A 458 4.31 3.82 -2.91
CA LYS A 458 4.75 3.12 -1.69
C LYS A 458 6.23 3.37 -1.38
N LEU A 459 7.04 3.52 -2.43
CA LEU A 459 8.47 3.77 -2.31
C LEU A 459 8.74 5.08 -1.56
N THR A 460 8.03 6.16 -1.90
CA THR A 460 8.17 7.47 -1.23
C THR A 460 7.88 7.38 0.28
N GLY A 461 6.84 6.65 0.65
CA GLY A 461 6.48 6.42 2.06
C GLY A 461 7.56 5.66 2.83
N LEU A 462 8.12 4.61 2.23
CA LEU A 462 9.20 3.82 2.84
C LEU A 462 10.51 4.60 2.97
N VAL A 463 10.88 5.40 1.97
CA VAL A 463 12.10 6.24 2.01
C VAL A 463 12.00 7.26 3.14
N LYS A 464 10.83 7.87 3.32
CA LYS A 464 10.59 8.80 4.42
C LYS A 464 10.69 8.11 5.78
N ASP A 465 10.07 6.94 5.92
CA ASP A 465 10.11 6.16 7.16
C ASP A 465 11.52 5.66 7.50
N ALA A 466 12.29 5.24 6.49
CA ALA A 466 13.70 4.90 6.65
C ALA A 466 14.50 6.09 7.20
N ARG A 467 14.26 7.29 6.68
CA ARG A 467 14.90 8.52 7.15
C ARG A 467 14.51 8.86 8.59
N GLU A 468 13.23 8.69 8.96
CA GLU A 468 12.78 8.84 10.35
C GLU A 468 13.48 7.83 11.29
N CYS A 469 13.86 6.66 10.77
CA CYS A 469 14.69 5.67 11.47
C CYS A 469 16.21 5.93 11.37
N GLY A 470 16.64 7.08 10.83
CA GLY A 470 18.06 7.44 10.70
C GLY A 470 18.80 6.79 9.53
N ILE A 471 18.07 6.25 8.54
CA ILE A 471 18.63 5.60 7.35
C ILE A 471 18.42 6.46 6.11
N GLU A 472 19.51 6.79 5.45
CA GLU A 472 19.52 7.56 4.21
C GLU A 472 19.57 6.63 2.99
N ILE A 473 18.62 6.84 2.07
CA ILE A 473 18.60 6.15 0.78
C ILE A 473 19.30 7.02 -0.25
N LEU A 474 20.36 6.49 -0.85
CA LEU A 474 21.26 7.19 -1.75
C LEU A 474 21.09 6.71 -3.19
N PRO A 475 21.43 7.56 -4.19
CA PRO A 475 21.54 7.13 -5.58
C PRO A 475 22.53 5.95 -5.74
N PRO A 476 22.47 5.23 -6.87
CA PRO A 476 23.40 4.13 -7.12
C PRO A 476 24.85 4.60 -7.12
N ASP A 477 25.75 3.77 -6.60
CA ASP A 477 27.20 3.97 -6.70
C ASP A 477 27.79 2.92 -7.65
N ILE A 478 28.66 3.35 -8.56
CA ILE A 478 29.22 2.49 -9.60
C ILE A 478 29.94 1.25 -9.05
N ASN A 479 30.60 1.36 -7.91
CA ASN A 479 31.40 0.30 -7.32
C ASN A 479 30.65 -0.56 -6.30
N TYR A 480 29.53 -0.08 -5.75
CA TYR A 480 28.80 -0.78 -4.69
C TYR A 480 27.43 -1.28 -5.16
N SER A 481 26.64 -0.49 -5.89
CA SER A 481 25.27 -0.87 -6.28
C SER A 481 25.21 -2.10 -7.20
N ALA A 482 24.10 -2.83 -7.16
CA ALA A 482 23.88 -4.03 -7.95
C ALA A 482 22.46 -4.06 -8.56
N ASP A 483 21.80 -5.21 -8.51
CA ASP A 483 20.44 -5.48 -8.97
C ASP A 483 19.37 -5.22 -7.91
N ARG A 484 19.74 -5.26 -6.63
CA ARG A 484 18.91 -4.88 -5.48
C ARG A 484 19.52 -3.72 -4.69
N TYR A 485 18.78 -3.20 -3.71
CA TYR A 485 19.31 -2.16 -2.81
C TYR A 485 20.51 -2.73 -2.03
N GLU A 486 21.58 -1.95 -1.90
CA GLU A 486 22.81 -2.42 -1.26
C GLU A 486 23.08 -1.64 0.03
N ILE A 487 23.37 -2.35 1.11
CA ILE A 487 23.58 -1.71 2.42
C ILE A 487 25.05 -1.33 2.55
N LYS A 488 25.33 -0.04 2.37
CA LYS A 488 26.69 0.50 2.49
C LYS A 488 27.11 0.64 3.95
N SER A 489 26.18 1.02 4.83
CA SER A 489 26.40 1.11 6.28
C SER A 489 25.07 0.99 7.04
N ASN A 490 25.10 1.04 8.38
CA ASN A 490 23.88 1.02 9.20
C ASN A 490 22.97 2.24 8.99
N THR A 491 23.46 3.28 8.31
CA THR A 491 22.73 4.53 8.07
C THR A 491 22.63 4.87 6.58
N GLU A 492 23.21 4.07 5.68
CA GLU A 492 23.25 4.37 4.24
C GLU A 492 22.91 3.13 3.40
N ILE A 493 21.89 3.24 2.55
CA ILE A 493 21.47 2.23 1.58
C ILE A 493 21.57 2.83 0.18
N LEU A 494 22.14 2.10 -0.77
CA LEU A 494 22.30 2.52 -2.16
C LEU A 494 21.22 1.90 -3.04
N ALA A 495 20.59 2.72 -3.88
CA ALA A 495 19.65 2.24 -4.88
C ALA A 495 20.33 1.36 -5.94
N PRO A 496 19.61 0.40 -6.53
CA PRO A 496 20.11 -0.39 -7.65
C PRO A 496 20.10 0.41 -8.95
N PHE A 497 20.89 -0.01 -9.95
CA PHE A 497 20.98 0.74 -11.22
C PHE A 497 19.66 0.79 -11.99
N ASN A 498 18.82 -0.24 -11.89
CA ASN A 498 17.50 -0.30 -12.53
C ASN A 498 16.45 0.62 -11.87
N ALA A 499 16.74 1.22 -10.71
CA ALA A 499 15.90 2.28 -10.15
C ALA A 499 16.01 3.59 -10.97
N VAL A 500 17.09 3.75 -11.74
CA VAL A 500 17.30 4.93 -12.59
C VAL A 500 16.43 4.83 -13.84
N LYS A 501 15.58 5.83 -14.05
CA LYS A 501 14.73 5.95 -15.24
C LYS A 501 15.56 5.85 -16.51
N GLY A 502 15.20 4.88 -17.35
CA GLY A 502 15.89 4.58 -18.61
C GLY A 502 16.98 3.49 -18.51
N ILE A 503 17.23 2.94 -17.32
CA ILE A 503 18.10 1.77 -17.12
C ILE A 503 17.22 0.54 -16.87
N SER A 504 17.19 -0.39 -17.82
CA SER A 504 16.51 -1.68 -17.61
C SER A 504 17.37 -2.64 -16.80
N GLU A 505 16.76 -3.71 -16.27
CA GLU A 505 17.47 -4.78 -15.55
C GLU A 505 18.61 -5.38 -16.39
N THR A 506 18.42 -5.50 -17.71
CA THR A 506 19.46 -5.99 -18.63
C THR A 506 20.67 -5.04 -18.68
N ILE A 507 20.43 -3.73 -18.61
CA ILE A 507 21.48 -2.72 -18.61
C ILE A 507 22.16 -2.66 -17.24
N ALA A 508 21.41 -2.72 -16.15
CA ALA A 508 21.95 -2.83 -14.79
C ALA A 508 22.93 -4.02 -14.66
N LYS A 509 22.51 -5.21 -15.12
CA LYS A 509 23.38 -6.40 -15.19
C LYS A 509 24.61 -6.19 -16.08
N ALA A 510 24.49 -5.43 -17.17
CA ALA A 510 25.62 -5.09 -18.01
C ALA A 510 26.63 -4.19 -17.29
N ILE A 511 26.17 -3.19 -16.53
CA ILE A 511 27.02 -2.30 -15.72
C ILE A 511 27.81 -3.11 -14.68
N VAL A 512 27.13 -3.98 -13.93
CA VAL A 512 27.79 -4.86 -12.94
C VAL A 512 28.81 -5.77 -13.61
N LYS A 513 28.48 -6.35 -14.77
CA LYS A 513 29.41 -7.18 -15.55
C LYS A 513 30.64 -6.41 -16.05
N LEU A 514 30.49 -5.13 -16.41
CA LEU A 514 31.62 -4.27 -16.75
C LEU A 514 32.52 -4.08 -15.53
N ARG A 515 31.94 -3.82 -14.34
CA ARG A 515 32.68 -3.73 -13.07
C ARG A 515 33.47 -5.00 -12.78
N GLU A 516 32.81 -6.16 -12.80
CA GLU A 516 33.44 -7.47 -12.52
C GLU A 516 34.57 -7.82 -13.48
N LYS A 517 34.45 -7.40 -14.75
CA LYS A 517 35.46 -7.65 -15.78
C LYS A 517 36.53 -6.56 -15.87
N ASN A 518 36.39 -5.46 -15.13
CA ASN A 518 37.31 -4.34 -15.24
C ASN A 518 38.73 -4.76 -14.83
N ARG A 519 39.71 -4.32 -15.62
CA ARG A 519 41.14 -4.66 -15.51
C ARG A 519 41.97 -3.40 -15.69
N ALA A 520 43.26 -3.48 -15.39
CA ALA A 520 44.20 -2.45 -15.81
C ALA A 520 44.12 -2.23 -17.33
N TRP A 521 44.20 -0.97 -17.77
CA TRP A 521 44.10 -0.60 -19.18
C TRP A 521 45.48 -0.28 -19.75
N LYS A 522 45.76 -0.77 -20.96
CA LYS A 522 46.98 -0.44 -21.70
C LYS A 522 46.66 0.05 -23.10
N VAL A 523 47.57 0.83 -23.67
CA VAL A 523 47.48 1.22 -25.08
C VAL A 523 47.70 -0.03 -25.94
N VAL A 524 46.69 -0.39 -26.74
CA VAL A 524 46.76 -1.55 -27.65
C VAL A 524 47.09 -1.14 -29.07
N ARG A 525 46.76 0.08 -29.47
CA ARG A 525 47.13 0.67 -30.77
C ARG A 525 46.97 2.18 -30.76
N TYR A 526 47.49 2.85 -31.77
CA TYR A 526 47.26 4.28 -32.01
C TYR A 526 46.38 4.45 -33.26
N LYS A 527 45.40 5.34 -33.20
CA LYS A 527 44.49 5.65 -34.32
C LYS A 527 44.77 7.07 -34.82
N LYS A 528 45.03 7.21 -36.12
CA LYS A 528 45.24 8.52 -36.75
C LYS A 528 43.92 9.05 -37.33
N SER A 529 43.54 10.26 -36.95
CA SER A 529 42.37 10.97 -37.48
C SER A 529 42.62 11.35 -38.94
N ARG A 530 41.72 10.92 -39.84
CA ARG A 530 41.78 11.30 -41.27
C ARG A 530 41.45 12.78 -41.51
N LYS A 531 40.78 13.46 -40.57
CA LYS A 531 40.39 14.87 -40.68
C LYS A 531 41.40 15.84 -40.06
N THR A 532 41.99 15.49 -38.91
CA THR A 532 42.87 16.38 -38.14
C THR A 532 44.33 15.96 -38.15
N GLY A 533 44.66 14.75 -38.63
CA GLY A 533 46.03 14.21 -38.60
C GLY A 533 46.51 13.77 -37.21
N GLU A 534 45.77 14.11 -36.15
CA GLU A 534 46.09 13.75 -34.77
C GLU A 534 46.07 12.25 -34.55
N THR A 535 46.99 11.80 -33.69
CA THR A 535 47.17 10.39 -33.34
C THR A 535 46.67 10.18 -31.92
N THR A 536 45.57 9.44 -31.75
CA THR A 536 44.97 9.17 -30.44
C THR A 536 45.26 7.73 -30.00
N PRO A 537 45.67 7.50 -28.73
CA PRO A 537 45.84 6.16 -28.20
C PRO A 537 44.48 5.45 -28.09
N VAL A 538 44.45 4.18 -28.49
CA VAL A 538 43.32 3.27 -28.28
C VAL A 538 43.69 2.33 -27.15
N TYR A 539 42.90 2.37 -26.08
CA TYR A 539 43.10 1.55 -24.90
C TYR A 539 42.34 0.23 -25.01
N GLY A 540 42.90 -0.83 -24.45
CA GLY A 540 42.26 -2.13 -24.28
C GLY A 540 42.59 -2.73 -22.90
N PRO A 541 41.76 -3.66 -22.41
CA PRO A 541 41.99 -4.31 -21.13
C PRO A 541 43.26 -5.17 -21.17
N ASP A 542 44.09 -5.08 -20.14
CA ASP A 542 45.29 -5.89 -20.01
C ASP A 542 44.95 -7.30 -19.51
N GLY A 543 44.89 -8.26 -20.44
CA GLY A 543 44.60 -9.66 -20.13
C GLY A 543 45.62 -10.36 -19.22
N SER A 544 46.81 -9.76 -19.04
CA SER A 544 47.85 -10.31 -18.15
C SER A 544 47.60 -10.02 -16.66
N VAL A 545 46.70 -9.08 -16.34
CA VAL A 545 46.38 -8.66 -14.98
C VAL A 545 44.97 -9.16 -14.60
N PRO A 546 44.77 -9.78 -13.43
CA PRO A 546 43.43 -10.23 -13.02
C PRO A 546 42.42 -9.07 -12.92
N PRO A 547 41.11 -9.34 -13.03
CA PRO A 547 40.10 -8.30 -12.85
C PRO A 547 40.17 -7.65 -11.47
N LYS A 548 40.14 -6.32 -11.44
CA LYS A 548 40.10 -5.52 -10.22
C LYS A 548 38.72 -5.57 -9.53
N LYS A 549 37.67 -5.86 -10.31
CA LYS A 549 36.26 -5.86 -9.88
C LYS A 549 35.75 -4.52 -9.32
N ARG A 550 36.41 -3.41 -9.69
CA ARG A 550 36.07 -2.03 -9.34
C ARG A 550 36.60 -1.09 -10.42
N PHE A 551 36.07 0.13 -10.46
CA PHE A 551 36.63 1.24 -11.23
C PHE A 551 37.38 2.19 -10.29
N ASP A 552 38.53 2.68 -10.73
CA ASP A 552 39.35 3.62 -9.97
C ASP A 552 39.13 5.07 -10.43
N SER A 553 38.55 5.28 -11.63
CA SER A 553 38.19 6.61 -12.15
C SER A 553 37.03 6.54 -13.15
N PHE A 554 36.41 7.68 -13.45
CA PHE A 554 35.36 7.79 -14.47
C PHE A 554 35.88 7.45 -15.87
N ASP A 555 37.11 7.86 -16.20
CA ASP A 555 37.77 7.52 -17.47
C ASP A 555 37.91 6.00 -17.66
N GLU A 556 38.18 5.26 -16.59
CA GLU A 556 38.24 3.79 -16.63
C GLU A 556 36.87 3.18 -16.95
N PHE A 557 35.80 3.70 -16.35
CA PHE A 557 34.43 3.29 -16.66
C PHE A 557 34.04 3.64 -18.11
N GLU A 558 34.36 4.84 -18.58
CA GLU A 558 34.04 5.28 -19.95
C GLU A 558 34.76 4.42 -21.00
N LYS A 559 36.02 4.03 -20.74
CA LYS A 559 36.76 3.05 -21.55
C LYS A 559 36.07 1.68 -21.59
N ALA A 560 35.52 1.22 -20.47
CA ALA A 560 34.78 -0.03 -20.40
C ALA A 560 33.42 0.06 -21.14
N ALA A 561 32.69 1.14 -20.94
CA ALA A 561 31.39 1.39 -21.55
C ALA A 561 31.48 1.60 -23.08
N SER A 562 32.61 2.11 -23.58
CA SER A 562 32.83 2.30 -25.03
C SER A 562 33.27 1.03 -25.78
N GLN A 563 33.50 -0.09 -25.08
CA GLN A 563 33.82 -1.36 -25.73
C GLN A 563 32.63 -1.91 -26.54
N PRO A 564 32.89 -2.62 -27.66
CA PRO A 564 31.85 -3.34 -28.39
C PRO A 564 31.08 -4.29 -27.46
N ASN A 565 29.75 -4.31 -27.57
CA ASN A 565 28.84 -5.14 -26.75
C ASN A 565 28.69 -4.75 -25.26
N SER A 566 29.12 -3.55 -24.84
CA SER A 566 28.91 -3.06 -23.47
C SER A 566 27.42 -2.91 -23.10
N LYS A 567 26.56 -2.63 -24.10
CA LYS A 567 25.14 -2.24 -23.96
C LYS A 567 24.91 -0.92 -23.19
N VAL A 568 25.97 -0.27 -22.70
CA VAL A 568 25.92 1.02 -22.00
C VAL A 568 26.19 2.13 -23.00
N ASN A 569 25.17 2.93 -23.31
CA ASN A 569 25.27 4.07 -24.23
C ASN A 569 25.62 5.37 -23.49
N LYS A 570 25.93 6.42 -24.26
CA LYS A 570 26.33 7.72 -23.71
C LYS A 570 25.27 8.35 -22.79
N THR A 571 23.98 8.23 -23.12
CA THR A 571 22.87 8.76 -22.31
C THR A 571 22.82 8.09 -20.92
N ILE A 572 23.10 6.79 -20.84
CA ILE A 572 23.16 6.08 -19.56
C ILE A 572 24.32 6.60 -18.72
N VAL A 573 25.49 6.80 -19.32
CA VAL A 573 26.66 7.37 -18.63
C VAL A 573 26.35 8.79 -18.11
N GLU A 574 25.74 9.63 -18.95
CA GLU A 574 25.34 11.00 -18.58
C GLU A 574 24.31 11.00 -17.44
N ASN A 575 23.31 10.11 -17.47
CA ASN A 575 22.33 9.97 -16.39
C ASN A 575 22.96 9.50 -15.07
N LEU A 576 23.83 8.49 -15.11
CA LEU A 576 24.57 8.00 -13.94
C LEU A 576 25.47 9.10 -13.36
N ARG A 577 26.10 9.88 -14.23
CA ARG A 577 26.92 11.02 -13.82
C ARG A 577 26.09 12.10 -13.18
N ALA A 578 24.92 12.46 -13.74
CA ALA A 578 24.05 13.51 -13.21
C ALA A 578 23.57 13.20 -11.78
N ILE A 579 23.20 11.95 -11.50
CA ILE A 579 22.71 11.53 -10.18
C ILE A 579 23.82 11.33 -9.14
N GLY A 580 25.10 11.36 -9.55
CA GLY A 580 26.26 11.25 -8.67
C GLY A 580 26.83 9.84 -8.49
N ALA A 581 26.56 8.92 -9.42
CA ALA A 581 27.00 7.52 -9.29
C ALA A 581 28.52 7.30 -9.31
N PHE A 582 29.29 8.30 -9.76
CA PHE A 582 30.75 8.28 -9.80
C PHE A 582 31.41 9.10 -8.69
N ALA A 583 30.64 9.70 -7.78
CA ALA A 583 31.16 10.60 -6.76
C ALA A 583 32.18 9.95 -5.80
N SER A 584 32.13 8.62 -5.64
CA SER A 584 33.10 7.88 -4.82
C SER A 584 34.46 7.65 -5.51
N ILE A 585 34.53 7.79 -6.84
CA ILE A 585 35.75 7.57 -7.63
C ILE A 585 36.27 8.82 -8.32
N GLU A 586 35.50 9.90 -8.34
CA GLU A 586 35.91 11.21 -8.86
C GLU A 586 35.75 12.29 -7.78
N PRO A 587 36.78 12.52 -6.95
CA PRO A 587 36.73 13.52 -5.86
C PRO A 587 36.49 14.96 -6.32
N SER A 588 36.75 15.27 -7.59
CA SER A 588 36.47 16.59 -8.18
C SER A 588 34.99 16.81 -8.48
N GLU A 589 34.17 15.75 -8.50
CA GLU A 589 32.73 15.88 -8.72
C GLU A 589 31.98 16.18 -7.43
N PRO A 590 30.84 16.91 -7.52
CA PRO A 590 29.95 17.07 -6.38
C PRO A 590 29.50 15.71 -5.84
N SER A 591 29.43 15.59 -4.52
CA SER A 591 28.95 14.39 -3.82
C SER A 591 27.58 13.94 -4.34
N ALA A 592 27.23 12.66 -4.18
CA ALA A 592 25.88 12.17 -4.45
C ALA A 592 24.82 12.86 -3.57
N LYS A 593 25.21 13.43 -2.41
CA LYS A 593 24.32 14.21 -1.53
C LYS A 593 24.23 15.69 -1.90
N ASP A 594 25.01 16.14 -2.90
CA ASP A 594 25.07 17.54 -3.27
C ASP A 594 23.73 18.05 -3.81
N LEU A 595 23.33 19.23 -3.33
CA LEU A 595 22.03 19.82 -3.67
C LEU A 595 21.90 20.17 -5.15
N SER A 596 23.00 20.46 -5.84
CA SER A 596 23.01 20.73 -7.29
C SER A 596 22.50 19.54 -8.12
N ARG A 597 22.60 18.30 -7.59
CA ARG A 597 22.16 17.08 -8.27
C ARG A 597 20.68 16.79 -8.09
N ARG A 598 20.00 17.42 -7.13
CA ARG A 598 18.63 17.05 -6.71
C ARG A 598 17.62 17.13 -7.85
N LYS A 599 17.72 18.14 -8.71
CA LYS A 599 16.86 18.28 -9.89
C LYS A 599 16.96 17.07 -10.83
N ASP A 600 18.18 16.60 -11.10
CA ASP A 600 18.39 15.42 -11.93
C ASP A 600 18.03 14.13 -11.22
N GLN A 601 18.33 14.02 -9.92
CA GLN A 601 17.96 12.86 -9.13
C GLN A 601 16.43 12.72 -9.03
N MET A 602 15.66 13.77 -8.78
CA MET A 602 14.19 13.69 -8.77
C MET A 602 13.61 13.28 -10.13
N ARG A 603 14.23 13.73 -11.23
CA ARG A 603 13.81 13.38 -12.59
C ARG A 603 14.13 11.93 -12.94
N LEU A 604 15.27 11.42 -12.48
CA LEU A 604 15.81 10.10 -12.84
C LEU A 604 15.53 9.01 -11.81
N LEU A 605 15.20 9.37 -10.57
CA LEU A 605 14.92 8.47 -9.44
C LEU A 605 13.62 8.93 -8.76
N PRO A 606 12.46 8.88 -9.43
CA PRO A 606 11.20 9.29 -8.84
C PRO A 606 10.87 8.47 -7.59
N GLY A 607 10.38 9.13 -6.53
CA GLY A 607 10.02 8.52 -5.25
C GLY A 607 11.19 8.22 -4.30
N LEU A 608 12.42 8.10 -4.82
CA LEU A 608 13.65 7.85 -4.04
C LEU A 608 14.21 9.12 -3.39
N ILE A 609 14.01 10.26 -4.02
CA ILE A 609 14.50 11.55 -3.56
C ILE A 609 13.34 12.33 -3.00
N ILE A 610 13.31 12.45 -1.67
CA ILE A 610 12.29 13.20 -0.93
C ILE A 610 12.76 14.60 -0.51
N ASP A 611 14.03 14.91 -0.75
CA ASP A 611 14.59 16.24 -0.47
C ASP A 611 14.08 17.26 -1.48
N SER A 612 13.76 18.44 -0.99
CA SER A 612 13.30 19.55 -1.80
C SER A 612 14.46 20.18 -2.60
N VAL A 613 14.17 20.63 -3.82
CA VAL A 613 15.17 21.32 -4.66
C VAL A 613 15.35 22.73 -4.10
N LYS A 614 16.54 23.05 -3.59
CA LYS A 614 16.88 24.43 -3.20
C LYS A 614 16.67 25.37 -4.38
N ALA A 615 16.07 26.52 -4.10
CA ALA A 615 15.72 27.48 -5.12
C ALA A 615 16.23 28.88 -4.75
N ASP A 616 17.44 29.19 -5.23
CA ASP A 616 18.11 30.48 -4.98
C ASP A 616 17.57 31.64 -5.84
N ARG A 617 16.61 31.35 -6.73
CA ARG A 617 16.03 32.34 -7.64
C ARG A 617 14.93 33.15 -6.96
N TYR A 618 14.82 34.42 -7.33
CA TYR A 618 13.71 35.29 -6.94
C TYR A 618 13.22 36.08 -8.14
N THR A 619 12.00 36.58 -8.06
CA THR A 619 11.39 37.42 -9.10
C THR A 619 11.30 38.86 -8.60
N ASP A 620 11.97 39.77 -9.29
CA ASP A 620 11.85 41.22 -9.04
C ASP A 620 10.59 41.75 -9.71
N THR A 621 9.51 41.90 -8.94
CA THR A 621 8.23 42.40 -9.45
C THR A 621 8.20 43.93 -9.58
N SER A 622 9.31 44.61 -9.27
CA SER A 622 9.48 46.05 -9.54
C SER A 622 10.00 46.32 -10.95
N GLU A 623 10.44 45.29 -11.68
CA GLU A 623 10.82 45.38 -13.08
C GLU A 623 9.67 45.97 -13.91
N PRO A 624 9.89 47.06 -14.67
CA PRO A 624 8.82 47.80 -15.32
C PRO A 624 7.93 46.99 -16.26
N PHE A 625 8.50 46.09 -17.06
CA PHE A 625 7.75 45.30 -18.04
C PHE A 625 6.86 44.26 -17.33
N LEU A 626 7.43 43.46 -16.43
CA LEU A 626 6.70 42.49 -15.62
C LEU A 626 5.59 43.16 -14.81
N ARG A 627 5.88 44.31 -14.20
CA ARG A 627 4.88 45.07 -13.44
C ARG A 627 3.72 45.54 -14.32
N ALA A 628 4.01 46.02 -15.53
CA ALA A 628 2.98 46.41 -16.48
C ALA A 628 2.12 45.20 -16.90
N SER A 629 2.75 44.06 -17.25
CA SER A 629 2.04 42.83 -17.62
C SER A 629 1.17 42.28 -16.49
N LEU A 630 1.63 42.35 -15.23
CA LEU A 630 0.83 41.94 -14.07
C LEU A 630 -0.38 42.86 -13.87
N VAL A 631 -0.22 44.18 -13.99
CA VAL A 631 -1.32 45.14 -13.88
C VAL A 631 -2.36 44.95 -14.98
N GLU A 632 -1.92 44.69 -16.21
CA GLU A 632 -2.80 44.35 -17.32
C GLU A 632 -3.57 43.06 -17.04
N HIS A 633 -2.86 42.00 -16.63
CA HIS A 633 -3.49 40.73 -16.28
C HIS A 633 -4.51 40.83 -15.14
N MET A 634 -4.25 41.67 -14.13
CA MET A 634 -5.22 41.95 -13.06
C MET A 634 -6.50 42.60 -13.59
N ARG A 635 -6.39 43.51 -14.57
CA ARG A 635 -7.55 44.12 -15.21
C ARG A 635 -8.35 43.07 -15.98
N ASP A 636 -7.66 42.19 -16.72
CA ASP A 636 -8.29 41.06 -17.42
C ASP A 636 -9.04 40.15 -16.44
N CYS A 637 -8.44 39.85 -15.27
CA CYS A 637 -9.08 39.04 -14.23
C CYS A 637 -10.38 39.66 -13.73
N LYS A 638 -10.39 40.99 -13.49
CA LYS A 638 -11.59 41.71 -13.02
C LYS A 638 -12.70 41.78 -14.06
N GLN A 639 -12.38 41.58 -15.34
CA GLN A 639 -13.32 41.60 -16.46
C GLN A 639 -13.61 40.18 -16.99
N CYS A 640 -13.23 39.14 -16.25
CA CYS A 640 -13.35 37.77 -16.74
C CYS A 640 -14.82 37.32 -16.82
N ASN A 641 -15.14 36.62 -17.90
CA ASN A 641 -16.46 36.00 -18.15
C ASN A 641 -16.35 34.47 -18.28
N GLY A 642 -15.27 33.88 -17.75
CA GLY A 642 -14.94 32.46 -17.94
C GLY A 642 -15.71 31.49 -17.04
N CYS A 643 -16.42 31.97 -16.02
CA CYS A 643 -17.22 31.16 -15.11
C CYS A 643 -18.51 31.87 -14.68
N ASP A 644 -19.37 31.14 -13.97
CA ASP A 644 -20.63 31.61 -13.39
C ASP A 644 -20.46 32.66 -12.27
N LEU A 645 -19.23 32.92 -11.81
CA LEU A 645 -18.88 33.98 -10.88
C LEU A 645 -18.48 35.30 -11.57
N ALA A 646 -18.68 35.40 -12.89
CA ALA A 646 -18.43 36.63 -13.64
C ALA A 646 -19.19 37.82 -13.03
N GLY A 647 -18.51 38.96 -12.89
CA GLY A 647 -19.06 40.18 -12.26
C GLY A 647 -19.02 40.22 -10.72
N GLN A 648 -18.59 39.14 -10.05
CA GLN A 648 -18.33 39.15 -8.60
C GLN A 648 -17.02 39.89 -8.27
N VAL A 649 -16.83 40.25 -7.00
CA VAL A 649 -15.61 40.93 -6.56
C VAL A 649 -14.41 39.98 -6.66
N HIS A 650 -13.41 40.40 -7.42
CA HIS A 650 -12.10 39.75 -7.54
C HIS A 650 -11.10 40.55 -6.68
N PRO A 651 -10.73 40.06 -5.49
CA PRO A 651 -9.82 40.79 -4.61
C PRO A 651 -8.47 41.05 -5.29
N ASP A 652 -7.91 42.23 -5.03
CA ASP A 652 -6.57 42.56 -5.50
C ASP A 652 -5.55 41.61 -4.86
N ILE A 653 -4.60 41.14 -5.65
CA ILE A 653 -3.54 40.28 -5.15
C ILE A 653 -2.59 41.07 -4.24
N ARG A 654 -1.84 40.34 -3.42
CA ARG A 654 -0.77 40.91 -2.61
C ARG A 654 0.58 40.46 -3.17
N LEU A 655 1.43 41.42 -3.50
CA LEU A 655 2.82 41.18 -3.92
C LEU A 655 3.77 42.15 -3.21
N GLY A 656 4.96 41.69 -2.85
CA GLY A 656 6.08 42.55 -2.47
C GLY A 656 7.12 42.66 -3.59
N LYS A 657 8.14 43.51 -3.41
CA LYS A 657 9.10 43.85 -4.48
C LYS A 657 9.97 42.69 -4.93
N LYS A 658 10.32 41.78 -4.00
CA LYS A 658 11.22 40.66 -4.22
C LYS A 658 10.48 39.37 -3.87
N MET A 659 9.87 38.72 -4.85
CA MET A 659 9.09 37.51 -4.62
C MET A 659 10.00 36.28 -4.59
N ARG A 660 9.95 35.51 -3.50
CA ARG A 660 10.65 34.22 -3.33
C ARG A 660 9.72 33.02 -3.34
N PHE A 661 8.42 33.19 -3.12
CA PHE A 661 7.44 32.11 -3.21
C PHE A 661 6.05 32.63 -3.60
N MET A 662 5.22 31.75 -4.15
CA MET A 662 3.82 32.01 -4.47
C MET A 662 2.92 31.19 -3.54
N VAL A 663 1.83 31.78 -3.06
CA VAL A 663 0.79 31.11 -2.27
C VAL A 663 -0.50 31.09 -3.08
N VAL A 664 -1.06 29.90 -3.28
CA VAL A 664 -2.28 29.66 -4.07
C VAL A 664 -3.33 29.01 -3.17
N ALA A 665 -4.38 29.74 -2.81
CA ALA A 665 -5.55 29.17 -2.13
C ALA A 665 -6.64 28.75 -3.14
N ASP A 666 -7.62 27.95 -2.70
CA ASP A 666 -8.70 27.48 -3.57
C ASP A 666 -9.55 28.64 -4.11
N CYS A 667 -9.98 29.55 -3.24
CA CYS A 667 -10.72 30.78 -3.57
C CYS A 667 -10.54 31.84 -2.45
N PRO A 668 -10.87 33.11 -2.69
CA PRO A 668 -10.88 34.13 -1.65
C PRO A 668 -11.89 33.82 -0.55
N THR A 669 -11.62 34.34 0.64
CA THR A 669 -12.55 34.36 1.77
C THR A 669 -13.52 35.55 1.69
N TRP A 670 -14.59 35.49 2.48
CA TRP A 670 -15.57 36.60 2.56
C TRP A 670 -14.94 37.90 3.11
N GLU A 671 -13.92 37.80 3.96
CA GLU A 671 -13.20 38.96 4.51
C GLU A 671 -12.32 39.62 3.45
N GLU A 672 -11.63 38.82 2.64
CA GLU A 672 -10.81 39.30 1.52
C GLU A 672 -11.67 39.92 0.42
N GLU A 673 -12.84 39.34 0.16
CA GLU A 673 -13.87 39.91 -0.72
C GLU A 673 -14.32 41.29 -0.21
N LYS A 674 -14.72 41.38 1.07
CA LYS A 674 -15.19 42.63 1.68
C LYS A 674 -14.12 43.73 1.69
N LYS A 675 -12.86 43.35 1.91
CA LYS A 675 -11.71 44.27 1.90
C LYS A 675 -11.16 44.54 0.50
N GLY A 676 -11.60 43.79 -0.51
CA GLY A 676 -11.13 43.89 -1.88
C GLY A 676 -9.66 43.50 -2.06
N LYS A 677 -9.04 42.77 -1.13
CA LYS A 677 -7.62 42.41 -1.18
C LYS A 677 -7.32 41.08 -0.49
N LEU A 678 -6.46 40.26 -1.10
CA LEU A 678 -6.02 38.98 -0.57
C LEU A 678 -5.07 39.12 0.63
N LEU A 679 -5.02 38.06 1.45
CA LEU A 679 -4.25 37.96 2.69
C LEU A 679 -4.66 39.02 3.74
N GLU A 680 -5.96 39.24 3.88
CA GLU A 680 -6.57 40.13 4.86
C GLU A 680 -7.73 39.42 5.60
N GLY A 681 -7.97 39.80 6.86
CA GLY A 681 -8.97 39.13 7.72
C GLY A 681 -8.35 38.23 8.79
N GLU A 682 -9.18 37.56 9.56
CA GLU A 682 -8.77 36.64 10.64
C GLU A 682 -8.05 35.41 10.08
N THR A 683 -8.57 34.83 8.99
CA THR A 683 -7.96 33.65 8.36
C THR A 683 -6.52 33.92 7.88
N ALA A 684 -6.25 35.15 7.44
CA ALA A 684 -4.94 35.57 6.99
C ALA A 684 -3.90 35.64 8.13
N GLN A 685 -4.33 35.72 9.39
CA GLN A 685 -3.42 35.75 10.54
C GLN A 685 -2.68 34.43 10.69
N TYR A 686 -3.34 33.29 10.47
CA TYR A 686 -2.70 31.96 10.52
C TYR A 686 -1.60 31.81 9.48
N VAL A 687 -1.84 32.28 8.25
CA VAL A 687 -0.83 32.25 7.18
C VAL A 687 0.33 33.19 7.52
N LYS A 688 0.05 34.41 7.98
CA LYS A 688 1.08 35.38 8.40
C LYS A 688 1.91 34.87 9.58
N ALA A 689 1.29 34.18 10.53
CA ALA A 689 1.96 33.57 11.68
C ALA A 689 2.89 32.44 11.22
N ALA A 690 2.36 31.47 10.45
CA ALA A 690 3.17 30.36 9.92
C ALA A 690 4.38 30.81 9.07
N ILE A 691 4.24 31.89 8.31
CA ILE A 691 5.35 32.51 7.58
C ILE A 691 6.39 33.07 8.56
N LYS A 692 5.97 33.85 9.56
CA LYS A 692 6.88 34.48 10.54
C LYS A 692 7.59 33.47 11.42
N ASP A 693 6.90 32.40 11.84
CA ASP A 693 7.45 31.35 12.70
C ASP A 693 8.60 30.58 12.03
N ASN A 694 8.66 30.62 10.69
CA ASN A 694 9.74 30.03 9.90
C ASN A 694 10.72 31.09 9.36
N GLU A 695 10.81 32.25 10.00
CA GLU A 695 11.74 33.35 9.66
C GLU A 695 11.59 33.90 8.22
N LEU A 696 10.42 33.69 7.61
CA LEU A 696 10.10 34.22 6.28
C LEU A 696 9.44 35.61 6.39
N ALA A 697 9.65 36.46 5.38
CA ALA A 697 8.95 37.73 5.29
C ALA A 697 7.67 37.59 4.47
N VAL A 698 6.55 38.09 5.00
CA VAL A 698 5.26 38.13 4.27
C VAL A 698 5.39 38.87 2.93
N ALA A 699 6.31 39.85 2.85
CA ALA A 699 6.59 40.62 1.64
C ALA A 699 7.28 39.80 0.53
N ASP A 700 7.85 38.64 0.84
CA ASP A 700 8.50 37.77 -0.14
C ASP A 700 7.50 36.84 -0.84
N GLY A 701 6.24 36.85 -0.41
CA GLY A 701 5.17 36.06 -0.99
C GLY A 701 4.38 36.80 -2.06
N TYR A 702 3.95 36.06 -3.08
CA TYR A 702 2.88 36.46 -4.00
C TYR A 702 1.61 35.66 -3.67
N TYR A 703 0.53 36.33 -3.28
CA TYR A 703 -0.68 35.66 -2.77
C TYR A 703 -1.80 35.76 -3.80
N THR A 704 -2.27 34.60 -4.26
CA THR A 704 -3.30 34.46 -5.29
C THR A 704 -4.22 33.28 -4.97
N THR A 705 -5.22 33.07 -5.83
CA THR A 705 -6.19 31.98 -5.71
C THR A 705 -6.39 31.27 -7.06
N LEU A 706 -6.81 30.00 -7.00
CA LEU A 706 -7.17 29.22 -8.19
C LEU A 706 -8.45 29.76 -8.83
N VAL A 707 -9.51 29.93 -8.04
CA VAL A 707 -10.74 30.63 -8.45
C VAL A 707 -10.69 32.05 -7.92
N LYS A 708 -10.92 33.05 -8.77
CA LYS A 708 -10.60 34.46 -8.47
C LYS A 708 -11.68 35.21 -7.69
N ALA A 709 -12.85 34.62 -7.54
CA ALA A 709 -13.97 35.12 -6.74
C ALA A 709 -14.34 34.13 -5.64
N LYS A 710 -15.00 34.62 -4.57
CA LYS A 710 -15.46 33.76 -3.48
C LYS A 710 -16.48 32.75 -3.99
N LYS A 711 -16.37 31.50 -3.55
CA LYS A 711 -17.40 30.48 -3.78
C LYS A 711 -18.71 30.84 -3.10
N GLN A 712 -19.83 30.56 -3.76
CA GLN A 712 -21.18 30.72 -3.19
C GLN A 712 -21.61 29.47 -2.41
N ASP A 713 -21.24 28.30 -2.90
CA ASP A 713 -21.55 27.00 -2.31
C ASP A 713 -20.39 26.39 -1.50
N LYS A 714 -20.68 25.28 -0.83
CA LYS A 714 -19.69 24.52 -0.03
C LYS A 714 -18.48 24.07 -0.88
N PHE A 715 -18.69 23.75 -2.15
CA PHE A 715 -17.68 23.24 -3.08
C PHE A 715 -17.55 24.13 -4.33
N LEU A 716 -16.36 24.17 -4.91
CA LEU A 716 -16.12 24.81 -6.20
C LEU A 716 -16.56 23.90 -7.34
N THR A 717 -17.22 24.45 -8.35
CA THR A 717 -17.64 23.70 -9.53
C THR A 717 -16.47 23.54 -10.51
N THR A 718 -16.52 22.49 -11.35
CA THR A 718 -15.53 22.30 -12.42
C THR A 718 -15.52 23.46 -13.42
N GLY A 719 -16.68 24.09 -13.65
CA GLY A 719 -16.80 25.28 -14.49
C GLY A 719 -16.03 26.47 -13.92
N GLN A 720 -16.13 26.72 -12.61
CA GLN A 720 -15.38 27.76 -11.90
C GLN A 720 -13.87 27.55 -12.00
N ILE A 721 -13.43 26.32 -11.74
CA ILE A 721 -12.00 25.97 -11.79
C ILE A 721 -11.47 26.14 -13.21
N ASN A 722 -12.13 25.55 -14.21
CA ASN A 722 -11.68 25.63 -15.60
C ASN A 722 -11.72 27.06 -16.13
N GLY A 723 -12.73 27.85 -15.76
CA GLY A 723 -12.86 29.25 -16.15
C GLY A 723 -11.78 30.16 -15.58
N CYS A 724 -11.38 29.95 -14.32
CA CYS A 724 -10.37 30.78 -13.65
C CYS A 724 -8.94 30.28 -13.81
N SER A 725 -8.72 28.98 -14.05
CA SER A 725 -7.39 28.39 -14.11
C SER A 725 -6.43 29.01 -15.16
N PRO A 726 -6.88 29.49 -16.35
CA PRO A 726 -5.99 30.19 -17.28
C PRO A 726 -5.35 31.45 -16.67
N HIS A 727 -6.06 32.12 -15.75
CA HIS A 727 -5.51 33.29 -15.07
C HIS A 727 -4.39 32.93 -14.11
N LEU A 728 -4.53 31.83 -13.36
CA LEU A 728 -3.45 31.32 -12.51
C LEU A 728 -2.25 30.84 -13.36
N ALA A 729 -2.50 30.17 -14.48
CA ALA A 729 -1.44 29.73 -15.39
C ALA A 729 -0.62 30.91 -15.93
N LYS A 730 -1.30 31.99 -16.36
CA LYS A 730 -0.64 33.22 -16.83
C LYS A 730 0.15 33.92 -15.71
N GLU A 731 -0.35 33.93 -14.47
CA GLU A 731 0.42 34.44 -13.31
C GLU A 731 1.70 33.63 -13.08
N ILE A 732 1.62 32.30 -13.11
CA ILE A 732 2.78 31.41 -12.94
C ILE A 732 3.79 31.60 -14.09
N GLU A 733 3.31 31.77 -15.32
CA GLU A 733 4.15 32.00 -16.49
C GLU A 733 4.92 33.33 -16.41
N LEU A 734 4.24 34.41 -15.98
CA LEU A 734 4.85 35.73 -15.81
C LEU A 734 5.88 35.75 -14.67
N LEU A 735 5.54 35.12 -13.54
CA LEU A 735 6.33 35.22 -12.31
C LEU A 735 7.41 34.15 -12.18
N LYS A 736 7.25 33.01 -12.85
CA LYS A 736 8.12 31.82 -12.76
C LYS A 736 8.57 31.52 -11.32
N PRO A 737 7.61 31.35 -10.37
CA PRO A 737 7.95 31.20 -8.97
C PRO A 737 8.83 29.97 -8.74
N PRO A 738 9.87 30.05 -7.89
CA PRO A 738 10.63 28.86 -7.49
C PRO A 738 9.81 27.89 -6.64
N VAL A 739 8.92 28.41 -5.81
CA VAL A 739 8.11 27.65 -4.85
C VAL A 739 6.66 28.09 -4.95
N ILE A 740 5.73 27.13 -5.01
CA ILE A 740 4.29 27.37 -5.02
C ILE A 740 3.67 26.61 -3.84
N VAL A 741 3.09 27.32 -2.89
CA VAL A 741 2.39 26.77 -1.73
C VAL A 741 0.90 26.63 -2.08
N ALA A 742 0.42 25.40 -2.19
CA ALA A 742 -0.97 25.08 -2.50
C ALA A 742 -1.77 24.94 -1.19
N LEU A 743 -2.56 25.96 -0.83
CA LEU A 743 -3.33 26.04 0.42
C LEU A 743 -4.80 25.67 0.20
N GLY A 744 -5.04 24.44 -0.27
CA GLY A 744 -6.39 23.94 -0.46
C GLY A 744 -6.46 22.68 -1.32
N SER A 745 -7.61 22.00 -1.26
CA SER A 745 -7.79 20.72 -1.93
C SER A 745 -7.83 20.83 -3.45
N GLN A 746 -8.38 21.94 -3.98
CA GLN A 746 -8.52 22.14 -5.42
C GLN A 746 -7.22 22.66 -6.03
N SER A 747 -6.54 23.57 -5.34
CA SER A 747 -5.21 24.07 -5.70
C SER A 747 -4.18 22.93 -5.74
N ILE A 748 -4.17 22.03 -4.76
CA ILE A 748 -3.31 20.82 -4.79
C ILE A 748 -3.64 19.96 -6.00
N ARG A 749 -4.91 19.62 -6.23
CA ARG A 749 -5.32 18.78 -7.38
C ARG A 749 -4.99 19.41 -8.73
N TYR A 750 -5.09 20.73 -8.84
CA TYR A 750 -4.78 21.46 -10.07
C TYR A 750 -3.27 21.46 -10.36
N LEU A 751 -2.44 21.74 -9.35
CA LEU A 751 -0.99 21.83 -9.50
C LEU A 751 -0.30 20.44 -9.58
N LEU A 752 -0.94 19.41 -9.01
CA LEU A 752 -0.44 18.02 -8.96
C LEU A 752 -1.51 17.04 -9.46
N PRO A 753 -1.89 17.08 -10.76
CA PRO A 753 -2.98 16.26 -11.30
C PRO A 753 -2.66 14.76 -11.32
N ASP A 754 -1.37 14.40 -11.32
CA ASP A 754 -0.90 13.02 -11.40
C ASP A 754 -0.85 12.31 -10.03
N VAL A 755 -0.91 13.08 -8.92
CA VAL A 755 -0.86 12.54 -7.55
C VAL A 755 -2.25 12.04 -7.15
N LYS A 756 -2.37 10.74 -6.87
CA LYS A 756 -3.65 10.07 -6.54
C LYS A 756 -3.97 10.02 -5.05
N VAL A 757 -3.09 10.55 -4.21
CA VAL A 757 -3.23 10.61 -2.74
C VAL A 757 -4.25 11.68 -2.34
N SER A 758 -4.94 11.49 -1.21
CA SER A 758 -5.86 12.51 -0.67
C SER A 758 -5.10 13.81 -0.33
N PRO A 759 -5.60 15.01 -0.69
CA PRO A 759 -4.95 16.28 -0.37
C PRO A 759 -4.65 16.47 1.13
N SER A 760 -5.44 15.87 2.02
CA SER A 760 -5.20 15.91 3.47
C SER A 760 -3.93 15.17 3.91
N ASP A 761 -3.54 14.13 3.19
CA ASP A 761 -2.35 13.33 3.50
C ASP A 761 -1.09 13.90 2.83
N LEU A 762 -1.27 14.84 1.90
CA LEU A 762 -0.19 15.55 1.22
C LEU A 762 0.31 16.76 2.03
N VAL A 763 -0.37 17.16 3.11
CA VAL A 763 0.02 18.35 3.90
C VAL A 763 1.45 18.21 4.43
N GLY A 764 2.29 19.21 4.11
CA GLY A 764 3.71 19.23 4.42
C GLY A 764 4.59 18.39 3.50
N MET A 765 4.06 17.85 2.40
CA MET A 765 4.84 17.19 1.35
C MET A 765 5.22 18.19 0.26
N THR A 766 6.35 17.93 -0.41
CA THR A 766 6.86 18.75 -1.52
C THR A 766 6.97 17.93 -2.80
N PHE A 767 6.67 18.55 -3.93
CA PHE A 767 6.71 17.92 -5.25
C PHE A 767 7.34 18.87 -6.26
N TYR A 768 8.47 18.50 -6.85
CA TYR A 768 9.05 19.29 -7.92
C TYR A 768 8.27 19.07 -9.22
N ASN A 769 7.79 20.15 -9.84
CA ASN A 769 7.10 20.13 -11.12
C ASN A 769 8.06 20.58 -12.24
N PRO A 770 8.55 19.66 -13.11
CA PRO A 770 9.53 20.02 -14.14
C PRO A 770 8.98 20.97 -15.21
N LYS A 771 7.66 21.02 -15.43
CA LYS A 771 7.05 21.91 -16.43
C LYS A 771 7.01 23.35 -15.94
N LEU A 772 6.73 23.54 -14.65
CA LEU A 772 6.74 24.85 -14.00
C LEU A 772 8.15 25.25 -13.53
N ASP A 773 9.07 24.28 -13.53
CA ASP A 773 10.39 24.38 -12.91
C ASP A 773 10.31 24.86 -11.45
N ALA A 774 9.28 24.43 -10.71
CA ALA A 774 8.94 24.95 -9.39
C ALA A 774 8.64 23.81 -8.41
N THR A 775 8.99 23.99 -7.13
CA THR A 775 8.61 23.06 -6.07
C THR A 775 7.22 23.43 -5.54
N ILE A 776 6.28 22.50 -5.64
CA ILE A 776 4.93 22.63 -5.09
C ILE A 776 4.95 22.13 -3.65
N VAL A 777 4.60 22.99 -2.70
CA VAL A 777 4.46 22.64 -1.28
C VAL A 777 2.98 22.50 -0.98
N CYS A 778 2.56 21.31 -0.55
CA CYS A 778 1.17 21.04 -0.22
C CYS A 778 0.87 21.52 1.21
N GLY A 779 -0.05 22.46 1.36
CA GLY A 779 -0.55 22.89 2.66
C GLY A 779 -2.02 22.56 2.85
N LEU A 780 -2.64 23.17 3.85
CA LEU A 780 -4.07 23.03 4.14
C LEU A 780 -4.78 24.36 3.99
N ASN A 781 -6.11 24.32 3.80
CA ASN A 781 -6.92 25.54 3.76
C ASN A 781 -6.86 26.23 5.14
N PRO A 782 -6.36 27.48 5.26
CA PRO A 782 -6.15 28.13 6.54
C PRO A 782 -7.43 28.33 7.36
N GLN A 783 -8.61 28.34 6.72
CA GLN A 783 -9.90 28.38 7.43
C GLN A 783 -10.07 27.19 8.37
N GLN A 784 -9.45 26.04 8.09
CA GLN A 784 -9.52 24.87 8.97
C GLN A 784 -8.86 25.12 10.33
N CYS A 785 -7.84 25.98 10.40
CA CYS A 785 -7.18 26.34 11.66
C CYS A 785 -8.10 27.13 12.60
N HIS A 786 -9.09 27.84 12.06
CA HIS A 786 -10.07 28.57 12.86
C HIS A 786 -11.01 27.60 13.60
N PHE A 787 -11.36 26.46 12.99
CA PHE A 787 -12.24 25.46 13.59
C PHE A 787 -11.49 24.41 14.43
N ASP A 788 -10.22 24.16 14.10
CA ASP A 788 -9.38 23.16 14.73
C ASP A 788 -7.94 23.69 14.87
N PRO A 789 -7.57 24.22 16.06
CA PRO A 789 -6.24 24.78 16.30
C PRO A 789 -5.09 23.78 16.09
N THR A 790 -5.34 22.46 16.20
CA THR A 790 -4.30 21.44 16.02
C THR A 790 -3.76 21.42 14.58
N LYS A 791 -4.56 21.89 13.62
CA LYS A 791 -4.16 21.97 12.21
C LYS A 791 -3.15 23.08 11.92
N LEU A 792 -2.91 23.99 12.85
CA LEU A 792 -1.90 25.03 12.68
C LEU A 792 -0.50 24.42 12.45
N GLU A 793 -0.21 23.29 13.10
CA GLU A 793 1.07 22.57 12.92
C GLU A 793 1.31 22.17 11.46
N GLY A 794 0.26 21.73 10.75
CA GLY A 794 0.37 21.40 9.33
C GLY A 794 0.68 22.60 8.43
N LEU A 795 0.16 23.78 8.78
CA LEU A 795 0.44 25.03 8.06
C LEU A 795 1.86 25.53 8.35
N VAL A 796 2.30 25.47 9.62
CA VAL A 796 3.68 25.78 10.03
C VAL A 796 4.67 24.86 9.33
N LYS A 797 4.37 23.56 9.26
CA LYS A 797 5.19 22.57 8.54
C LYS A 797 5.30 22.89 7.06
N ALA A 798 4.22 23.28 6.39
CA ALA A 798 4.28 23.68 4.99
C ALA A 798 5.21 24.89 4.78
N PHE A 799 5.16 25.91 5.64
CA PHE A 799 6.06 27.06 5.52
C PHE A 799 7.50 26.77 5.99
N LYS A 800 7.71 25.76 6.82
CA LYS A 800 9.05 25.23 7.11
C LYS A 800 9.71 24.68 5.85
N GLU A 801 9.00 23.86 5.08
CA GLU A 801 9.50 23.36 3.79
C GLU A 801 9.82 24.51 2.82
N VAL A 802 9.00 25.57 2.81
CA VAL A 802 9.30 26.77 2.01
C VAL A 802 10.61 27.42 2.45
N ALA A 803 10.81 27.58 3.77
CA ALA A 803 12.04 28.14 4.31
C ALA A 803 13.25 27.28 3.94
N ASP A 804 13.16 25.97 4.11
CA ASP A 804 14.23 25.02 3.77
C ASP A 804 14.59 25.06 2.27
N ILE A 805 13.59 25.28 1.39
CA ILE A 805 13.79 25.41 -0.06
C ILE A 805 14.49 26.72 -0.44
N ILE A 806 14.14 27.84 0.20
CA ILE A 806 14.63 29.17 -0.19
C ILE A 806 15.82 29.67 0.65
N SER A 807 16.21 28.90 1.69
CA SER A 807 17.48 29.03 2.43
C SER A 807 18.61 28.34 1.69
#